data_AF-A0A0H4V8Q5-F1
#
_entry.id   AF-A0A0H4V8Q5-F1
#
_cell.length_a   1.000
_cell.length_b   1.000
_cell.length_c   1.000
_cell.angle_alpha   90.00
_cell.angle_beta   90.00
_cell.angle_gamma   90.00
#
_symmetry.space_group_name_H-M   'P 1'
#
loop_
_entity.id
_entity.type
_entity.pdbx_description
1 polymer ?
#
loop_
_entity_poly.entity_id
_entity_poly.type
_entity_poly.pdbx_seq_one_letter_code
_entity_poly.pdbx_strand_id
1 'polypeptide(L)'
;MFHSDLFSENQQLHSIPLTYTIGAKIAEHLASGRHLTRADISALFSQKTGVQDWGSAWTIDDYNNAAEIGALLWLRDHSRIDLTTGMREAEARFDWLDAALPPRHVRSEAQVELQQFSTPPMLAWLMAKAAVISPQDSMLEPSSGNGAIAIWMSAHQASLQLNEIDFARRNNLRHIFPEAQITAHDGELIADLHRGPAPSVVLMNPPFARSQERGQDGASAHRHLRSAIRTCATGGRIVAIMPESFNASRFRDAESDTSLCLDVSLQQMFSRTGTGIAVRMVVFDKIPDAAVPEVTGDTSDLIELDGLLTLLPPRAPISARVLHPGMRSSLRPQVKVPKNIPAIRPSAPFASERSSATDVAELGYSALTESAPVPEQTGIYLPYRPSRIRFANAPAHPTPLVESVAMGSVTAPIPEARPLLPANWQTDCLLSEAQCETLIYAAQAFARDLPGQFRPSQEGTMLELTEDGSSYRQGFFLGDGTGAGKGRQIAGIIMDRWLSGARRHIWITKNEALLEDARRDWEALGGMALDIQPLRRWKIGQPVTMPEGILFVTYPTLRSGRAEDTRLDQILAWAAAEFDGVIAFDEAHAMANALGSSSTRGKLKGSEQGMAGLRIQNNLPRARILYASATGASDIANLGYTARLGLWGPETAFPTHEAFITDIRAGGVAAMELVARDLKAQGLYLARALSFAGVEYDILEHRLSDAQVQIYDAYAEAWAIIHRNLEAALEATRVVDEDSGDTLNRNAKSAALSIFEGTKQRFFAQLLLSMKLPSLIPAMEEVLGEENSVVVQLVSTSEAMLDRRLADLSDDEREALDIDLSPREYV
;
A
#
# COMPACT_ATOMS: atom_id res chain seq x y z
N MET A 1 36.36 -12.50 -24.36
CA MET A 1 36.14 -13.94 -24.20
C MET A 1 35.26 -14.08 -22.96
N PHE A 2 33.95 -13.88 -23.14
CA PHE A 2 32.97 -13.85 -22.05
C PHE A 2 32.29 -15.22 -22.00
N HIS A 3 32.26 -15.82 -20.81
CA HIS A 3 31.26 -16.81 -20.46
C HIS A 3 30.70 -16.44 -19.08
N SER A 4 29.41 -16.14 -19.09
CA SER A 4 28.53 -15.81 -17.98
C SER A 4 28.00 -17.09 -17.34
N ASP A 5 28.08 -17.20 -16.02
CA ASP A 5 27.27 -18.12 -15.20
C ASP A 5 26.81 -17.38 -13.93
N LEU A 6 25.98 -16.35 -14.12
CA LEU A 6 25.31 -15.61 -13.04
C LEU A 6 23.82 -15.55 -13.36
N PHE A 7 23.10 -16.64 -13.13
CA PHE A 7 21.68 -16.66 -12.76
C PHE A 7 21.37 -18.06 -12.21
N SER A 8 21.29 -18.21 -10.89
CA SER A 8 20.62 -19.35 -10.27
C SER A 8 19.11 -19.12 -10.27
N GLU A 9 18.49 -19.14 -11.46
CA GLU A 9 17.06 -19.41 -11.58
C GLU A 9 16.84 -20.91 -11.33
N ASN A 10 16.73 -21.34 -10.08
CA ASN A 10 16.09 -22.61 -9.73
C ASN A 10 16.04 -22.78 -8.21
N GLN A 11 14.99 -22.26 -7.57
CA GLN A 11 14.44 -22.87 -6.35
C GLN A 11 13.08 -22.30 -5.99
N GLN A 12 12.03 -22.80 -6.67
CA GLN A 12 10.71 -23.17 -6.10
C GLN A 12 9.76 -23.52 -7.26
N LEU A 13 9.89 -24.73 -7.82
CA LEU A 13 9.03 -25.17 -8.92
C LEU A 13 8.69 -26.66 -8.84
N HIS A 14 8.13 -27.17 -7.72
CA HIS A 14 7.73 -28.59 -7.69
C HIS A 14 6.41 -28.95 -6.97
N SER A 15 5.64 -28.01 -6.40
CA SER A 15 4.28 -28.37 -5.94
C SER A 15 3.28 -28.20 -7.08
N ILE A 16 2.70 -29.31 -7.55
CA ILE A 16 1.63 -29.31 -8.55
C ILE A 16 0.44 -28.46 -8.02
N PRO A 17 -0.05 -27.45 -8.76
CA PRO A 17 -1.17 -26.62 -8.34
C PRO A 17 -2.41 -27.45 -7.99
N LEU A 18 -3.13 -27.01 -6.95
CA LEU A 18 -4.37 -27.66 -6.51
C LEU A 18 -5.40 -27.70 -7.65
N THR A 19 -5.59 -26.57 -8.33
CA THR A 19 -6.50 -26.41 -9.48
C THR A 19 -6.16 -27.34 -10.63
N TYR A 20 -4.88 -27.48 -10.99
CA TYR A 20 -4.44 -28.45 -12.01
C TYR A 20 -4.70 -29.89 -11.56
N THR A 21 -4.38 -30.22 -10.30
CA THR A 21 -4.58 -31.59 -9.76
C THR A 21 -6.04 -32.01 -9.80
N ILE A 22 -6.96 -31.10 -9.44
CA ILE A 22 -8.40 -31.37 -9.52
C ILE A 22 -8.87 -31.39 -10.98
N GLY A 23 -8.38 -30.49 -11.83
CA GLY A 23 -8.67 -30.50 -13.27
C GLY A 23 -8.30 -31.82 -13.95
N ALA A 24 -7.13 -32.38 -13.65
CA ALA A 24 -6.73 -33.69 -14.17
C ALA A 24 -7.70 -34.81 -13.78
N LYS A 25 -8.18 -34.84 -12.53
CA LYS A 25 -9.21 -35.80 -12.08
C LYS A 25 -10.56 -35.60 -12.77
N ILE A 26 -10.95 -34.34 -13.02
CA ILE A 26 -12.15 -34.03 -13.80
C ILE A 26 -12.01 -34.62 -15.20
N ALA A 27 -10.87 -34.43 -15.87
CA ALA A 27 -10.61 -34.99 -17.19
C ALA A 27 -10.66 -36.53 -17.21
N GLU A 28 -10.11 -37.21 -16.18
CA GLU A 28 -10.21 -38.68 -16.02
C GLU A 28 -11.67 -39.14 -15.89
N HIS A 29 -12.49 -38.45 -15.09
CA HIS A 29 -13.91 -38.77 -14.96
C HIS A 29 -14.67 -38.55 -16.28
N LEU A 30 -14.41 -37.46 -17.00
CA LEU A 30 -14.97 -37.22 -18.31
C LEU A 30 -14.54 -38.30 -19.31
N ALA A 31 -13.28 -38.73 -19.29
CA ALA A 31 -12.77 -39.81 -20.14
C ALA A 31 -13.48 -41.15 -19.90
N SER A 32 -13.97 -41.40 -18.67
CA SER A 32 -14.79 -42.56 -18.33
C SER A 32 -16.26 -42.46 -18.77
N GLY A 33 -16.67 -41.35 -19.40
CA GLY A 33 -18.04 -41.08 -19.82
C GLY A 33 -18.96 -40.56 -18.70
N ARG A 34 -18.40 -40.14 -17.56
CA ARG A 34 -19.17 -39.67 -16.40
C ARG A 34 -19.49 -38.18 -16.51
N HIS A 35 -20.76 -37.83 -16.33
CA HIS A 35 -21.21 -36.45 -16.15
C HIS A 35 -20.99 -36.03 -14.69
N LEU A 36 -20.50 -34.82 -14.47
CA LEU A 36 -20.17 -34.29 -13.15
C LEU A 36 -21.12 -33.17 -12.74
N THR A 37 -21.66 -33.26 -11.53
CA THR A 37 -22.43 -32.19 -10.88
C THR A 37 -21.53 -31.25 -10.08
N ARG A 38 -22.06 -30.11 -9.63
CA ARG A 38 -21.34 -29.21 -8.71
C ARG A 38 -20.89 -29.90 -7.42
N ALA A 39 -21.70 -30.84 -6.92
CA ALA A 39 -21.39 -31.62 -5.73
C ALA A 39 -20.23 -32.60 -5.98
N ASP A 40 -20.20 -33.25 -7.16
CA ASP A 40 -19.09 -34.15 -7.54
C ASP A 40 -17.75 -33.40 -7.56
N ILE A 41 -17.71 -32.22 -8.19
CA ILE A 41 -16.48 -31.41 -8.27
C ILE A 41 -16.07 -30.91 -6.88
N SER A 42 -17.02 -30.43 -6.06
CA SER A 42 -16.73 -29.98 -4.68
C SER A 42 -16.21 -31.11 -3.79
N ALA A 43 -16.68 -32.35 -4.01
CA ALA A 43 -16.17 -33.53 -3.32
C ALA A 43 -14.70 -33.82 -3.69
N LEU A 44 -14.28 -33.59 -4.94
CA LEU A 44 -12.86 -33.73 -5.34
C LEU A 44 -11.96 -32.75 -4.58
N PHE A 45 -12.40 -31.50 -4.41
CA PHE A 45 -11.69 -30.51 -3.59
C PHE A 45 -11.63 -30.97 -2.13
N SER A 46 -12.76 -31.37 -1.56
CA SER A 46 -12.85 -31.83 -0.17
C SER A 46 -11.92 -33.02 0.12
N GLN A 47 -11.84 -33.99 -0.79
CA GLN A 47 -10.94 -35.14 -0.68
C GLN A 47 -9.46 -34.76 -0.73
N LYS A 48 -9.13 -33.67 -1.44
CA LYS A 48 -7.73 -33.24 -1.62
C LYS A 48 -7.26 -32.28 -0.53
N THR A 49 -8.15 -31.41 -0.03
CA THR A 49 -7.84 -30.38 0.96
C THR A 49 -8.21 -30.77 2.39
N GLY A 50 -9.08 -31.78 2.57
CA GLY A 50 -9.64 -32.17 3.87
C GLY A 50 -10.74 -31.23 4.38
N VAL A 51 -11.20 -30.28 3.55
CA VAL A 51 -12.16 -29.23 3.95
C VAL A 51 -13.36 -29.21 3.01
N GLN A 52 -14.56 -29.33 3.60
CA GLN A 52 -15.82 -29.39 2.85
C GLN A 52 -16.38 -28.01 2.44
N ASP A 53 -16.10 -26.96 3.22
CA ASP A 53 -16.72 -25.64 3.03
C ASP A 53 -15.88 -24.70 2.16
N TRP A 54 -16.54 -24.02 1.21
CA TRP A 54 -15.97 -22.97 0.36
C TRP A 54 -15.53 -21.75 1.21
N GLY A 55 -14.37 -21.15 0.89
CA GLY A 55 -13.91 -19.87 1.47
C GLY A 55 -12.82 -20.00 2.53
N SER A 56 -12.39 -21.23 2.84
CA SER A 56 -11.33 -21.51 3.82
C SER A 56 -10.08 -22.11 3.17
N ALA A 57 -10.21 -23.23 2.43
CA ALA A 57 -9.07 -23.91 1.78
C ALA A 57 -9.05 -23.82 0.24
N TRP A 58 -10.15 -23.42 -0.37
CA TRP A 58 -10.29 -23.18 -1.82
C TRP A 58 -11.44 -22.20 -2.08
N THR A 59 -11.40 -21.54 -3.24
CA THR A 59 -12.32 -20.47 -3.64
C THR A 59 -13.20 -20.86 -4.82
N ILE A 60 -14.19 -20.02 -5.16
CA ILE A 60 -15.02 -20.21 -6.36
C ILE A 60 -14.19 -20.04 -7.65
N ASP A 61 -13.12 -19.24 -7.58
CA ASP A 61 -12.19 -19.06 -8.69
C ASP A 61 -11.34 -20.33 -8.87
N ASP A 62 -10.91 -20.98 -7.79
CA ASP A 62 -10.25 -22.30 -7.86
C ASP A 62 -11.16 -23.35 -8.49
N TYR A 63 -12.44 -23.38 -8.11
CA TYR A 63 -13.44 -24.26 -8.69
C TYR A 63 -13.61 -24.03 -10.20
N ASN A 64 -13.80 -22.77 -10.60
CA ASN A 64 -14.02 -22.40 -11.99
C ASN A 64 -12.79 -22.71 -12.85
N ASN A 65 -11.59 -22.42 -12.34
CA ASN A 65 -10.32 -22.76 -13.00
C ASN A 65 -10.13 -24.28 -13.11
N ALA A 66 -10.40 -25.05 -12.06
CA ALA A 66 -10.25 -26.51 -12.11
C ALA A 66 -11.21 -27.17 -13.12
N ALA A 67 -12.48 -26.72 -13.17
CA ALA A 67 -13.44 -27.20 -14.15
C ALA A 67 -13.03 -26.84 -15.59
N GLU A 68 -12.50 -25.64 -15.80
CA GLU A 68 -11.97 -25.23 -17.11
C GLU A 68 -10.76 -26.08 -17.51
N ILE A 69 -9.77 -26.23 -16.63
CA ILE A 69 -8.58 -27.06 -16.90
C ILE A 69 -8.99 -28.50 -17.22
N GLY A 70 -9.95 -29.08 -16.47
CA GLY A 70 -10.44 -30.43 -16.75
C GLY A 70 -11.10 -30.58 -18.12
N ALA A 71 -11.88 -29.58 -18.54
CA ALA A 71 -12.44 -29.53 -19.89
C ALA A 71 -11.36 -29.46 -20.97
N LEU A 72 -10.34 -28.60 -20.78
CA LEU A 72 -9.22 -28.44 -21.71
C LEU A 72 -8.36 -29.71 -21.83
N LEU A 73 -8.06 -30.38 -20.71
CA LEU A 73 -7.31 -31.64 -20.70
C LEU A 73 -8.11 -32.77 -21.38
N TRP A 74 -9.42 -32.84 -21.16
CA TRP A 74 -10.26 -33.81 -21.87
C TRP A 74 -10.31 -33.53 -23.38
N LEU A 75 -10.41 -32.25 -23.78
CA LEU A 75 -10.34 -31.85 -25.18
C LEU A 75 -9.01 -32.27 -25.82
N ARG A 76 -7.88 -32.01 -25.16
CA ARG A 76 -6.55 -32.36 -25.67
C ARG A 76 -6.35 -33.88 -25.78
N ASP A 77 -6.74 -34.64 -24.75
CA ASP A 77 -6.29 -36.02 -24.59
C ASP A 77 -7.34 -37.07 -25.00
N HIS A 78 -8.64 -36.71 -25.03
CA HIS A 78 -9.75 -37.70 -25.11
C HIS A 78 -10.85 -37.37 -26.13
N SER A 79 -11.00 -36.12 -26.56
CA SER A 79 -12.09 -35.71 -27.46
C SER A 79 -11.98 -36.27 -28.89
N ARG A 80 -10.74 -36.59 -29.31
CA ARG A 80 -10.37 -37.03 -30.67
C ARG A 80 -10.75 -36.02 -31.77
N ILE A 81 -10.84 -34.73 -31.45
CA ILE A 81 -11.03 -33.66 -32.45
C ILE A 81 -9.71 -32.94 -32.70
N ASP A 82 -9.52 -32.50 -33.94
CA ASP A 82 -8.41 -31.67 -34.41
C ASP A 82 -8.93 -30.53 -35.31
N LEU A 83 -8.04 -29.71 -35.88
CA LEU A 83 -8.42 -28.60 -36.75
C LEU A 83 -8.99 -29.03 -38.12
N THR A 84 -8.85 -30.30 -38.49
CA THR A 84 -9.38 -30.89 -39.74
C THR A 84 -10.72 -31.57 -39.56
N THR A 85 -11.15 -31.77 -38.32
CA THR A 85 -12.42 -32.41 -37.97
C THR A 85 -13.60 -31.60 -38.52
N GLY A 86 -14.57 -32.30 -39.13
CA GLY A 86 -15.75 -31.68 -39.70
C GLY A 86 -16.65 -31.03 -38.65
N MET A 87 -17.31 -29.92 -39.00
CA MET A 87 -18.08 -29.09 -38.07
C MET A 87 -19.10 -29.86 -37.23
N ARG A 88 -19.90 -30.72 -37.86
CA ARG A 88 -20.93 -31.53 -37.17
C ARG A 88 -20.36 -32.52 -36.16
N GLU A 89 -19.17 -33.06 -36.42
CA GLU A 89 -18.51 -33.98 -35.50
C GLU A 89 -17.91 -33.23 -34.32
N ALA A 90 -17.30 -32.07 -34.57
CA ALA A 90 -16.76 -31.19 -33.53
C ALA A 90 -17.88 -30.68 -32.60
N GLU A 91 -18.99 -30.19 -33.18
CA GLU A 91 -20.18 -29.73 -32.44
C GLU A 91 -20.69 -30.79 -31.46
N ALA A 92 -20.85 -32.04 -31.91
CA ALA A 92 -21.30 -33.13 -31.05
C ALA A 92 -20.37 -33.39 -29.85
N ARG A 93 -19.06 -33.12 -29.99
CA ARG A 93 -18.07 -33.29 -28.91
C ARG A 93 -18.10 -32.12 -27.94
N PHE A 94 -18.27 -30.90 -28.43
CA PHE A 94 -18.44 -29.72 -27.58
C PHE A 94 -19.78 -29.76 -26.83
N ASP A 95 -20.87 -30.17 -27.48
CA ASP A 95 -22.18 -30.37 -26.84
C ASP A 95 -22.14 -31.42 -25.74
N TRP A 96 -21.43 -32.52 -25.98
CA TRP A 96 -21.23 -33.56 -24.97
C TRP A 96 -20.47 -33.01 -23.77
N LEU A 97 -19.38 -32.26 -24.01
CA LEU A 97 -18.56 -31.65 -22.95
C LEU A 97 -19.38 -30.64 -22.13
N ASP A 98 -20.17 -29.82 -22.81
CA ASP A 98 -21.09 -28.86 -22.20
C ASP A 98 -22.16 -29.55 -21.33
N ALA A 99 -22.68 -30.70 -21.78
CA ALA A 99 -23.64 -31.49 -21.00
C ALA A 99 -22.98 -32.26 -19.83
N ALA A 100 -21.68 -32.54 -19.92
CA ALA A 100 -20.94 -33.32 -18.93
C ALA A 100 -20.43 -32.48 -17.73
N LEU A 101 -20.47 -31.16 -17.82
CA LEU A 101 -20.03 -30.23 -16.77
C LEU A 101 -21.14 -29.25 -16.36
N PRO A 102 -21.15 -28.77 -15.10
CA PRO A 102 -22.18 -27.85 -14.65
C PRO A 102 -21.96 -26.43 -15.20
N PRO A 103 -23.04 -25.65 -15.43
CA PRO A 103 -22.93 -24.29 -15.94
C PRO A 103 -22.29 -23.33 -14.92
N ARG A 104 -21.49 -22.39 -15.44
CA ARG A 104 -20.57 -21.50 -14.68
C ARG A 104 -21.13 -20.07 -14.57
N HIS A 105 -22.20 -19.88 -13.80
CA HIS A 105 -22.89 -18.60 -13.64
C HIS A 105 -22.46 -17.77 -12.41
N VAL A 106 -21.62 -18.31 -11.51
CA VAL A 106 -21.19 -17.63 -10.27
C VAL A 106 -19.71 -17.24 -10.39
N ARG A 107 -19.40 -15.95 -10.19
CA ARG A 107 -18.08 -15.34 -10.41
C ARG A 107 -17.67 -14.48 -9.22
N SER A 108 -16.37 -14.28 -9.01
CA SER A 108 -15.86 -13.34 -8.01
C SER A 108 -16.04 -11.89 -8.48
N GLU A 109 -16.15 -10.96 -7.53
CA GLU A 109 -16.23 -9.51 -7.81
C GLU A 109 -15.05 -9.03 -8.68
N ALA A 110 -13.85 -9.58 -8.46
CA ALA A 110 -12.65 -9.27 -9.23
C ALA A 110 -12.73 -9.71 -10.70
N GLN A 111 -13.30 -10.88 -10.99
CA GLN A 111 -13.50 -11.36 -12.37
C GLN A 111 -14.52 -10.51 -13.14
N VAL A 112 -15.57 -10.05 -12.45
CA VAL A 112 -16.60 -9.17 -13.01
C VAL A 112 -16.04 -7.76 -13.24
N GLU A 113 -15.27 -7.23 -12.30
CA GLU A 113 -14.68 -5.89 -12.36
C GLU A 113 -13.59 -5.77 -13.45
N LEU A 114 -12.83 -6.83 -13.71
CA LEU A 114 -11.76 -6.87 -14.72
C LEU A 114 -12.23 -7.37 -16.11
N GLN A 115 -13.50 -7.75 -16.26
CA GLN A 115 -14.06 -8.34 -17.50
C GLN A 115 -13.21 -9.48 -18.10
N GLN A 116 -12.60 -10.32 -17.25
CA GLN A 116 -11.77 -11.44 -17.67
C GLN A 116 -12.62 -12.68 -17.93
N PHE A 117 -13.18 -12.79 -19.14
CA PHE A 117 -14.00 -13.93 -19.55
C PHE A 117 -13.18 -14.99 -20.28
N SER A 118 -13.29 -16.26 -19.86
CA SER A 118 -12.68 -17.39 -20.57
C SER A 118 -13.29 -17.54 -21.97
N THR A 119 -12.45 -17.75 -22.97
CA THR A 119 -12.89 -18.04 -24.35
C THR A 119 -13.64 -19.39 -24.39
N PRO A 120 -14.88 -19.43 -24.91
CA PRO A 120 -15.61 -20.69 -25.10
C PRO A 120 -14.81 -21.70 -25.93
N PRO A 121 -14.76 -23.00 -25.56
CA PRO A 121 -13.87 -23.97 -26.22
C PRO A 121 -14.08 -24.12 -27.73
N MET A 122 -15.33 -24.10 -28.19
CA MET A 122 -15.67 -24.19 -29.61
C MET A 122 -15.28 -22.93 -30.38
N LEU A 123 -15.43 -21.75 -29.78
CA LEU A 123 -14.94 -20.49 -30.35
C LEU A 123 -13.41 -20.49 -30.45
N ALA A 124 -12.71 -20.95 -29.42
CA ALA A 124 -11.25 -21.09 -29.43
C ALA A 124 -10.76 -22.04 -30.54
N TRP A 125 -11.49 -23.12 -30.82
CA TRP A 125 -11.21 -24.03 -31.93
C TRP A 125 -11.39 -23.36 -33.30
N LEU A 126 -12.48 -22.59 -33.49
CA LEU A 126 -12.72 -21.83 -34.72
C LEU A 126 -11.69 -20.70 -34.92
N MET A 127 -11.25 -20.04 -33.85
CA MET A 127 -10.13 -19.08 -33.90
C MET A 127 -8.85 -19.74 -34.44
N ALA A 128 -8.54 -20.95 -33.95
CA ALA A 128 -7.38 -21.71 -34.42
C ALA A 128 -7.53 -22.17 -35.90
N LYS A 129 -8.74 -22.51 -36.35
CA LYS A 129 -9.00 -22.78 -37.79
C LYS A 129 -8.78 -21.54 -38.65
N ALA A 130 -9.26 -20.37 -38.21
CA ALA A 130 -9.07 -19.10 -38.93
C ALA A 130 -7.59 -18.70 -39.07
N ALA A 131 -6.76 -19.10 -38.09
CA ALA A 131 -5.33 -18.84 -38.12
C ALA A 131 -4.56 -19.68 -39.14
N VAL A 132 -5.12 -20.79 -39.65
CA VAL A 132 -4.49 -21.71 -40.61
C VAL A 132 -3.07 -22.08 -40.17
N ILE A 133 -2.99 -22.73 -39.01
CA ILE A 133 -1.73 -23.05 -38.30
C ILE A 133 -0.96 -24.15 -39.03
N SER A 134 0.36 -23.97 -39.12
CA SER A 134 1.33 -24.91 -39.70
C SER A 134 2.38 -25.31 -38.66
N PRO A 135 2.99 -26.50 -38.77
CA PRO A 135 4.11 -26.91 -37.90
C PRO A 135 5.34 -26.00 -37.96
N GLN A 136 5.45 -25.13 -38.97
CA GLN A 136 6.54 -24.16 -39.12
C GLN A 136 6.29 -22.83 -38.40
N ASP A 137 5.13 -22.67 -37.77
CA ASP A 137 4.76 -21.42 -37.12
C ASP A 137 5.45 -21.21 -35.77
N SER A 138 5.67 -19.94 -35.43
CA SER A 138 5.88 -19.49 -34.06
C SER A 138 4.62 -18.76 -33.62
N MET A 139 4.03 -19.20 -32.51
CA MET A 139 2.71 -18.75 -32.07
C MET A 139 2.79 -18.00 -30.76
N LEU A 140 1.99 -16.95 -30.63
CA LEU A 140 1.88 -16.16 -29.40
C LEU A 140 0.41 -16.01 -28.97
N GLU A 141 0.15 -16.23 -27.68
CA GLU A 141 -1.10 -15.86 -27.00
C GLU A 141 -0.81 -14.79 -25.91
N PRO A 142 -0.97 -13.49 -26.23
CA PRO A 142 -0.66 -12.38 -25.32
C PRO A 142 -1.48 -12.36 -24.02
N SER A 143 -2.63 -13.04 -24.00
CA SER A 143 -3.56 -13.09 -22.87
C SER A 143 -4.10 -14.53 -22.72
N SER A 144 -3.29 -15.41 -22.13
CA SER A 144 -3.48 -16.86 -22.23
C SER A 144 -4.56 -17.46 -21.33
N GLY A 145 -4.92 -16.83 -20.21
CA GLY A 145 -5.87 -17.43 -19.26
C GLY A 145 -5.42 -18.81 -18.79
N ASN A 146 -6.32 -19.80 -18.86
CA ASN A 146 -5.98 -21.21 -18.63
C ASN A 146 -5.56 -21.96 -19.91
N GLY A 147 -5.45 -21.26 -21.05
CA GLY A 147 -4.93 -21.80 -22.32
C GLY A 147 -6.00 -22.42 -23.22
N ALA A 148 -7.20 -21.86 -23.27
CA ALA A 148 -8.29 -22.36 -24.11
C ALA A 148 -7.98 -22.28 -25.62
N ILE A 149 -7.22 -21.26 -26.05
CA ILE A 149 -6.72 -21.14 -27.42
C ILE A 149 -5.41 -21.94 -27.57
N ALA A 150 -4.53 -21.87 -26.58
CA ALA A 150 -3.25 -22.60 -26.52
C ALA A 150 -3.35 -24.11 -26.79
N ILE A 151 -4.42 -24.79 -26.36
CA ILE A 151 -4.57 -26.24 -26.64
C ILE A 151 -4.52 -26.56 -28.13
N TRP A 152 -5.12 -25.71 -28.97
CA TRP A 152 -5.19 -25.91 -30.42
C TRP A 152 -3.89 -25.50 -31.13
N MET A 153 -3.19 -24.50 -30.58
CA MET A 153 -1.84 -24.15 -31.02
C MET A 153 -0.83 -25.27 -30.70
N SER A 154 -0.93 -25.88 -29.52
CA SER A 154 0.02 -26.89 -29.06
C SER A 154 -0.01 -28.22 -29.85
N ALA A 155 -1.14 -28.52 -30.50
CA ALA A 155 -1.34 -29.79 -31.23
C ALA A 155 -0.42 -29.97 -32.45
N HIS A 156 0.21 -28.90 -32.94
CA HIS A 156 0.97 -28.89 -34.20
C HIS A 156 2.51 -28.88 -34.07
N GLN A 157 3.06 -29.17 -32.87
CA GLN A 157 4.52 -29.18 -32.60
C GLN A 157 5.25 -27.85 -32.91
N ALA A 158 4.52 -26.75 -33.03
CA ALA A 158 5.04 -25.42 -33.32
C ALA A 158 5.49 -24.70 -32.03
N SER A 159 6.37 -23.69 -32.16
CA SER A 159 6.93 -22.96 -31.01
C SER A 159 5.85 -22.11 -30.34
N LEU A 160 5.43 -22.50 -29.13
CA LEU A 160 4.33 -21.86 -28.41
C LEU A 160 4.84 -20.88 -27.33
N GLN A 161 4.39 -19.65 -27.41
CA GLN A 161 4.69 -18.58 -26.45
C GLN A 161 3.38 -18.09 -25.82
N LEU A 162 3.30 -18.13 -24.49
CA LEU A 162 2.10 -17.83 -23.71
C LEU A 162 2.41 -16.71 -22.71
N ASN A 163 1.50 -15.75 -22.56
CA ASN A 163 1.63 -14.67 -21.59
C ASN A 163 0.41 -14.61 -20.67
N GLU A 164 0.63 -14.69 -19.37
CA GLU A 164 -0.41 -14.57 -18.34
C GLU A 164 0.11 -13.83 -17.11
N ILE A 165 -0.59 -12.74 -16.76
CA ILE A 165 -0.21 -11.85 -15.66
C ILE A 165 -0.56 -12.45 -14.30
N ASP A 166 -1.67 -13.19 -14.20
CA ASP A 166 -2.11 -13.86 -12.98
C ASP A 166 -1.19 -15.02 -12.62
N PHE A 167 -0.63 -14.98 -11.41
CA PHE A 167 0.33 -15.97 -10.94
C PHE A 167 -0.25 -17.39 -10.86
N ALA A 168 -1.52 -17.54 -10.43
CA ALA A 168 -2.14 -18.85 -10.24
C ALA A 168 -2.42 -19.53 -11.58
N ARG A 169 -2.98 -18.79 -12.55
CA ARG A 169 -3.18 -19.28 -13.93
C ARG A 169 -1.86 -19.55 -14.63
N ARG A 170 -0.87 -18.66 -14.49
CA ARG A 170 0.48 -18.86 -15.04
C ARG A 170 1.13 -20.15 -14.52
N ASN A 171 0.97 -20.47 -13.23
CA ASN A 171 1.45 -21.73 -12.68
C ASN A 171 0.70 -22.93 -13.26
N ASN A 172 -0.62 -22.85 -13.44
CA ASN A 172 -1.37 -23.92 -14.13
C ASN A 172 -0.86 -24.13 -15.57
N LEU A 173 -0.63 -23.06 -16.33
CA LEU A 173 -0.13 -23.13 -17.71
C LEU A 173 1.19 -23.90 -17.81
N ARG A 174 2.12 -23.75 -16.85
CA ARG A 174 3.38 -24.50 -16.83
C ARG A 174 3.20 -26.02 -16.74
N HIS A 175 2.09 -26.47 -16.15
CA HIS A 175 1.74 -27.89 -16.07
C HIS A 175 0.88 -28.38 -17.25
N ILE A 176 0.09 -27.49 -17.86
CA ILE A 176 -0.72 -27.83 -19.03
C ILE A 176 0.16 -27.86 -20.30
N PHE A 177 1.10 -26.94 -20.43
CA PHE A 177 2.01 -26.75 -21.56
C PHE A 177 3.47 -26.71 -21.10
N PRO A 178 4.07 -27.86 -20.73
CA PRO A 178 5.44 -27.90 -20.20
C PRO A 178 6.50 -27.44 -21.21
N GLU A 179 6.22 -27.53 -22.51
CA GLU A 179 7.14 -27.15 -23.59
C GLU A 179 6.95 -25.69 -24.07
N ALA A 180 5.98 -24.95 -23.52
CA ALA A 180 5.72 -23.57 -23.92
C ALA A 180 6.60 -22.57 -23.17
N GLN A 181 7.02 -21.50 -23.85
CA GLN A 181 7.61 -20.34 -23.19
C GLN A 181 6.51 -19.53 -22.52
N ILE A 182 6.60 -19.33 -21.20
CA ILE A 182 5.54 -18.66 -20.42
C ILE A 182 6.09 -17.40 -19.75
N THR A 183 5.49 -16.25 -20.07
CA THR A 183 5.86 -14.92 -19.56
C THR A 183 4.71 -14.26 -18.77
N ALA A 184 4.98 -13.10 -18.18
CA ALA A 184 4.09 -12.38 -17.25
C ALA A 184 4.03 -10.86 -17.54
N HIS A 185 4.17 -10.48 -18.81
CA HIS A 185 4.18 -9.10 -19.26
C HIS A 185 2.76 -8.50 -19.32
N ASP A 186 2.64 -7.17 -19.20
CA ASP A 186 1.42 -6.48 -19.58
C ASP A 186 1.18 -6.66 -21.09
N GLY A 187 -0.03 -7.11 -21.45
CA GLY A 187 -0.42 -7.35 -22.83
C GLY A 187 -0.39 -6.11 -23.71
N GLU A 188 -0.51 -4.90 -23.15
CA GLU A 188 -0.34 -3.63 -23.90
C GLU A 188 1.13 -3.41 -24.30
N LEU A 189 2.09 -3.96 -23.55
CA LEU A 189 3.52 -3.74 -23.68
C LEU A 189 4.28 -4.94 -24.28
N ILE A 190 3.57 -5.95 -24.79
CA ILE A 190 4.16 -7.16 -25.39
C ILE A 190 5.20 -6.79 -26.47
N ALA A 191 4.91 -5.81 -27.32
CA ALA A 191 5.85 -5.38 -28.37
C ALA A 191 7.23 -4.95 -27.85
N ASP A 192 7.27 -4.36 -26.66
CA ASP A 192 8.50 -3.82 -26.07
C ASP A 192 9.22 -4.85 -25.19
N LEU A 193 8.47 -5.80 -24.63
CA LEU A 193 8.93 -6.76 -23.65
C LEU A 193 9.20 -8.15 -24.24
N HIS A 194 8.64 -8.48 -25.40
CA HIS A 194 8.88 -9.75 -26.08
C HIS A 194 10.36 -9.90 -26.45
N ARG A 195 10.97 -11.00 -26.00
CA ARG A 195 12.37 -11.35 -26.30
C ARG A 195 12.51 -12.63 -27.13
N GLY A 196 11.40 -13.29 -27.44
CA GLY A 196 11.36 -14.50 -28.26
C GLY A 196 11.38 -14.21 -29.77
N PRO A 197 11.40 -15.24 -30.63
CA PRO A 197 11.25 -15.06 -32.07
C PRO A 197 9.90 -14.39 -32.37
N ALA A 198 9.90 -13.50 -33.38
CA ALA A 198 8.68 -12.85 -33.83
C ALA A 198 7.64 -13.90 -34.25
N PRO A 199 6.44 -13.93 -33.63
CA PRO A 199 5.44 -14.93 -33.96
C PRO A 199 4.91 -14.71 -35.38
N SER A 200 4.75 -15.79 -36.12
CA SER A 200 4.07 -15.82 -37.42
C SER A 200 2.55 -15.90 -37.29
N VAL A 201 2.06 -16.28 -36.11
CA VAL A 201 0.63 -16.37 -35.79
C VAL A 201 0.40 -15.81 -34.38
N VAL A 202 -0.58 -14.93 -34.23
CA VAL A 202 -1.02 -14.43 -32.92
C VAL A 202 -2.52 -14.68 -32.76
N LEU A 203 -2.92 -15.33 -31.66
CA LEU A 203 -4.34 -15.49 -31.32
C LEU A 203 -4.61 -14.86 -29.96
N MET A 204 -5.70 -14.10 -29.83
CA MET A 204 -5.97 -13.39 -28.59
C MET A 204 -7.44 -13.09 -28.31
N ASN A 205 -7.77 -13.04 -27.02
CA ASN A 205 -9.01 -12.49 -26.47
C ASN A 205 -8.63 -11.51 -25.35
N PRO A 206 -8.30 -10.24 -25.69
CA PRO A 206 -7.82 -9.25 -24.72
C PRO A 206 -8.93 -8.81 -23.74
N PRO A 207 -8.58 -8.27 -22.55
CA PRO A 207 -9.55 -7.65 -21.66
C PRO A 207 -10.19 -6.40 -22.29
N PHE A 208 -11.48 -6.16 -22.03
CA PHE A 208 -12.24 -5.10 -22.71
C PHE A 208 -12.34 -3.76 -21.97
N ALA A 209 -12.21 -3.72 -20.63
CA ALA A 209 -12.50 -2.51 -19.84
C ALA A 209 -11.43 -2.01 -18.85
N ARG A 210 -10.34 -2.75 -18.58
CA ARG A 210 -9.28 -2.30 -17.64
C ARG A 210 -7.90 -2.86 -17.96
N SER A 211 -6.87 -2.01 -17.86
CA SER A 211 -5.48 -2.43 -17.66
C SER A 211 -5.04 -2.19 -16.21
N GLN A 212 -4.19 -3.07 -15.67
CA GLN A 212 -3.77 -3.06 -14.26
C GLN A 212 -2.99 -1.79 -13.88
N GLU A 213 -2.40 -1.10 -14.86
CA GLU A 213 -1.65 0.13 -14.65
C GLU A 213 -2.49 1.42 -14.71
N ARG A 214 -3.71 1.41 -15.27
CA ARG A 214 -4.43 2.66 -15.62
C ARG A 214 -5.94 2.73 -15.31
N GLY A 215 -6.57 1.68 -14.78
CA GLY A 215 -8.00 1.72 -14.40
C GLY A 215 -8.97 1.58 -15.58
N GLN A 216 -10.21 2.10 -15.46
CA GLN A 216 -11.28 1.95 -16.47
C GLN A 216 -10.98 2.76 -17.75
N ASP A 217 -10.75 2.08 -18.86
CA ASP A 217 -10.52 2.69 -20.17
C ASP A 217 -11.03 1.77 -21.29
N GLY A 218 -11.97 2.26 -22.10
CA GLY A 218 -12.59 1.54 -23.22
C GLY A 218 -11.65 1.28 -24.41
N ALA A 219 -10.41 1.76 -24.37
CA ALA A 219 -9.42 1.58 -25.43
C ALA A 219 -8.39 0.45 -25.16
N SER A 220 -8.50 -0.30 -24.06
CA SER A 220 -7.50 -1.33 -23.70
C SER A 220 -7.37 -2.44 -24.76
N ALA A 221 -8.48 -3.02 -25.22
CA ALA A 221 -8.45 -4.03 -26.29
C ALA A 221 -7.74 -3.55 -27.56
N HIS A 222 -7.90 -2.26 -27.94
CA HIS A 222 -7.25 -1.67 -29.12
C HIS A 222 -5.73 -1.61 -28.96
N ARG A 223 -5.24 -1.32 -27.75
CA ARG A 223 -3.79 -1.24 -27.46
C ARG A 223 -3.14 -2.62 -27.44
N HIS A 224 -3.81 -3.60 -26.83
CA HIS A 224 -3.38 -5.00 -26.87
C HIS A 224 -3.25 -5.50 -28.32
N LEU A 225 -4.27 -5.24 -29.17
CA LEU A 225 -4.23 -5.64 -30.58
C LEU A 225 -3.09 -4.96 -31.36
N ARG A 226 -2.87 -3.66 -31.15
CA ARG A 226 -1.75 -2.93 -31.77
C ARG A 226 -0.39 -3.49 -31.35
N SER A 227 -0.22 -3.80 -30.07
CA SER A 227 1.01 -4.39 -29.52
C SER A 227 1.27 -5.78 -30.11
N ALA A 228 0.23 -6.61 -30.23
CA ALA A 228 0.29 -7.91 -30.91
C ALA A 228 0.71 -7.79 -32.38
N ILE A 229 0.13 -6.86 -33.14
CA ILE A 229 0.48 -6.60 -34.55
C ILE A 229 1.94 -6.17 -34.69
N ARG A 230 2.43 -5.27 -33.83
CA ARG A 230 3.84 -4.83 -33.84
C ARG A 230 4.81 -5.98 -33.61
N THR A 231 4.47 -6.88 -32.69
CA THR A 231 5.28 -8.07 -32.35
C THR A 231 5.27 -9.11 -33.47
N CYS A 232 4.15 -9.25 -34.18
CA CYS A 232 3.96 -10.24 -35.24
C CYS A 232 4.97 -10.05 -36.39
N ALA A 233 5.46 -11.15 -36.96
CA ALA A 233 6.35 -11.13 -38.11
C ALA A 233 5.63 -10.56 -39.36
N THR A 234 6.37 -9.92 -40.27
CA THR A 234 5.84 -9.50 -41.57
C THR A 234 5.33 -10.73 -42.33
N GLY A 235 4.11 -10.65 -42.87
CA GLY A 235 3.40 -11.78 -43.47
C GLY A 235 2.70 -12.71 -42.47
N GLY A 236 2.78 -12.42 -41.16
CA GLY A 236 2.09 -13.17 -40.12
C GLY A 236 0.60 -12.83 -40.01
N ARG A 237 -0.17 -13.74 -39.39
CA ARG A 237 -1.63 -13.64 -39.22
C ARG A 237 -2.01 -13.43 -37.76
N ILE A 238 -2.94 -12.51 -37.51
CA ILE A 238 -3.47 -12.19 -36.18
C ILE A 238 -4.97 -12.50 -36.17
N VAL A 239 -5.44 -13.27 -35.19
CA VAL A 239 -6.85 -13.57 -34.95
C VAL A 239 -7.25 -13.06 -33.57
N ALA A 240 -8.21 -12.14 -33.49
CA ALA A 240 -8.60 -11.51 -32.23
C ALA A 240 -10.11 -11.47 -32.03
N ILE A 241 -10.54 -11.64 -30.77
CA ILE A 241 -11.90 -11.30 -30.34
C ILE A 241 -11.89 -9.88 -29.78
N MET A 242 -12.76 -9.01 -30.31
CA MET A 242 -12.83 -7.60 -29.97
C MET A 242 -14.26 -7.22 -29.51
N PRO A 243 -14.44 -6.12 -28.76
CA PRO A 243 -15.77 -5.62 -28.42
C PRO A 243 -16.59 -5.30 -29.68
N GLU A 244 -17.92 -5.45 -29.63
CA GLU A 244 -18.82 -5.09 -30.76
C GLU A 244 -18.58 -3.67 -31.27
N SER A 245 -18.27 -2.72 -30.38
CA SER A 245 -18.00 -1.32 -30.73
C SER A 245 -16.67 -1.07 -31.48
N PHE A 246 -15.79 -2.07 -31.59
CA PHE A 246 -14.49 -1.94 -32.27
C PHE A 246 -14.66 -1.79 -33.78
N ASN A 247 -14.13 -0.72 -34.38
CA ASN A 247 -14.22 -0.51 -35.84
C ASN A 247 -12.96 -1.03 -36.54
N ALA A 248 -13.05 -2.22 -37.16
CA ALA A 248 -11.91 -2.90 -37.77
C ALA A 248 -11.34 -2.13 -38.98
N SER A 249 -12.20 -1.57 -39.85
CA SER A 249 -11.75 -0.81 -41.03
C SER A 249 -10.99 0.46 -40.63
N ARG A 250 -11.50 1.21 -39.66
CA ARG A 250 -10.82 2.41 -39.13
C ARG A 250 -9.51 2.06 -38.43
N PHE A 251 -9.45 0.91 -37.76
CA PHE A 251 -8.22 0.44 -37.13
C PHE A 251 -7.17 0.04 -38.18
N ARG A 252 -7.57 -0.65 -39.25
CA ARG A 252 -6.72 -0.95 -40.41
C ARG A 252 -6.17 0.34 -41.03
N ASP A 253 -7.02 1.32 -41.29
CA ASP A 253 -6.61 2.58 -41.92
C ASP A 253 -5.56 3.36 -41.09
N ALA A 254 -5.55 3.14 -39.76
CA ALA A 254 -4.56 3.70 -38.84
C ALA A 254 -3.25 2.89 -38.76
N GLU A 255 -3.23 1.64 -39.23
CA GLU A 255 -2.09 0.72 -39.18
C GLU A 255 -1.67 0.34 -40.61
N SER A 256 -0.77 1.14 -41.21
CA SER A 256 -0.36 1.08 -42.63
C SER A 256 0.17 -0.27 -43.13
N ASP A 257 0.53 -1.16 -42.22
CA ASP A 257 1.23 -2.42 -42.50
C ASP A 257 0.32 -3.65 -42.29
N THR A 258 -1.00 -3.45 -42.31
CA THR A 258 -1.98 -4.52 -42.09
C THR A 258 -3.10 -4.55 -43.14
N SER A 259 -3.56 -5.75 -43.47
CA SER A 259 -4.75 -6.00 -44.29
C SER A 259 -5.80 -6.74 -43.45
N LEU A 260 -7.05 -6.28 -43.53
CA LEU A 260 -8.19 -6.89 -42.84
C LEU A 260 -8.77 -8.01 -43.72
N CYS A 261 -8.71 -9.26 -43.23
CA CYS A 261 -9.18 -10.44 -43.95
C CYS A 261 -10.60 -10.85 -43.54
N LEU A 262 -10.98 -10.62 -42.28
CA LEU A 262 -12.29 -10.98 -41.75
C LEU A 262 -12.72 -10.02 -40.64
N ASP A 263 -13.99 -9.63 -40.67
CA ASP A 263 -14.69 -8.88 -39.61
C ASP A 263 -16.12 -9.42 -39.47
N VAL A 264 -16.34 -10.29 -38.47
CA VAL A 264 -17.63 -10.94 -38.25
C VAL A 264 -18.15 -10.61 -36.85
N SER A 265 -19.36 -10.07 -36.78
CA SER A 265 -20.08 -9.86 -35.51
C SER A 265 -20.67 -11.18 -35.00
N LEU A 266 -20.52 -11.44 -33.71
CA LEU A 266 -20.91 -12.67 -33.03
C LEU A 266 -21.81 -12.36 -31.83
N GLN A 267 -23.07 -12.79 -31.91
CA GLN A 267 -24.07 -12.54 -30.87
C GLN A 267 -24.19 -13.73 -29.91
N GLN A 268 -24.37 -13.47 -28.61
CA GLN A 268 -24.70 -14.47 -27.57
C GLN A 268 -23.67 -15.60 -27.30
N MET A 269 -22.44 -15.50 -27.83
CA MET A 269 -21.41 -16.56 -27.74
C MET A 269 -20.89 -16.86 -26.33
N PHE A 270 -21.05 -15.94 -25.39
CA PHE A 270 -20.57 -16.09 -24.00
C PHE A 270 -21.69 -16.38 -22.99
N SER A 271 -22.91 -16.63 -23.46
CA SER A 271 -24.11 -16.76 -22.61
C SER A 271 -23.98 -17.87 -21.55
N ARG A 272 -23.34 -19.00 -21.89
CA ARG A 272 -23.04 -20.10 -20.96
C ARG A 272 -21.81 -19.88 -20.08
N THR A 273 -20.90 -18.99 -20.47
CA THR A 273 -19.79 -18.51 -19.63
C THR A 273 -20.18 -17.35 -18.72
N GLY A 274 -21.41 -16.84 -18.84
CA GLY A 274 -22.05 -15.91 -17.91
C GLY A 274 -22.32 -14.50 -18.46
N THR A 275 -22.09 -14.21 -19.75
CA THR A 275 -22.31 -12.88 -20.34
C THR A 275 -23.00 -12.93 -21.70
N GLY A 276 -23.96 -12.05 -21.95
CA GLY A 276 -24.65 -11.89 -23.25
C GLY A 276 -24.01 -10.84 -24.16
N ILE A 277 -22.76 -10.44 -23.88
CA ILE A 277 -22.09 -9.33 -24.59
C ILE A 277 -21.80 -9.79 -26.03
N ALA A 278 -22.26 -9.01 -27.01
CA ALA A 278 -21.89 -9.19 -28.40
C ALA A 278 -20.41 -8.84 -28.59
N VAL A 279 -19.71 -9.67 -29.37
CA VAL A 279 -18.29 -9.48 -29.70
C VAL A 279 -18.12 -9.57 -31.20
N ARG A 280 -16.93 -9.24 -31.70
CA ARG A 280 -16.57 -9.47 -33.10
C ARG A 280 -15.27 -10.24 -33.20
N MET A 281 -15.19 -11.15 -34.15
CA MET A 281 -13.96 -11.85 -34.52
C MET A 281 -13.33 -11.12 -35.70
N VAL A 282 -12.05 -10.77 -35.58
CA VAL A 282 -11.28 -10.10 -36.63
C VAL A 282 -10.03 -10.90 -36.98
N VAL A 283 -9.68 -10.91 -38.27
CA VAL A 283 -8.45 -11.52 -38.80
C VAL A 283 -7.67 -10.48 -39.59
N PHE A 284 -6.42 -10.25 -39.21
CA PHE A 284 -5.49 -9.37 -39.90
C PHE A 284 -4.27 -10.14 -40.42
N ASP A 285 -3.82 -9.82 -41.63
CA ASP A 285 -2.50 -10.21 -42.11
C ASP A 285 -1.56 -9.00 -42.06
N LYS A 286 -0.34 -9.16 -41.53
CA LYS A 286 0.67 -8.08 -41.44
C LYS A 286 1.40 -7.89 -42.77
N ILE A 287 0.67 -7.40 -43.76
CA ILE A 287 1.15 -7.02 -45.07
C ILE A 287 0.59 -5.63 -45.43
N PRO A 288 1.36 -4.78 -46.13
CA PRO A 288 0.85 -3.49 -46.61
C PRO A 288 -0.35 -3.70 -47.53
N ASP A 289 -1.39 -2.86 -47.35
CA ASP A 289 -2.73 -2.95 -47.95
C ASP A 289 -2.74 -3.54 -49.37
N ALA A 290 -2.83 -4.88 -49.42
CA ALA A 290 -3.08 -5.60 -50.64
C ALA A 290 -4.61 -5.64 -50.80
N ALA A 291 -5.12 -5.57 -52.03
CA ALA A 291 -6.54 -5.70 -52.33
C ALA A 291 -7.06 -7.12 -52.04
N VAL A 292 -7.06 -7.51 -50.76
CA VAL A 292 -7.52 -8.78 -50.24
C VAL A 292 -9.02 -8.63 -49.99
N PRO A 293 -9.87 -9.51 -50.53
CA PRO A 293 -11.31 -9.45 -50.29
C PRO A 293 -11.60 -9.65 -48.80
N GLU A 294 -12.28 -8.68 -48.19
CA GLU A 294 -12.70 -8.71 -46.79
C GLU A 294 -13.95 -9.59 -46.64
N VAL A 295 -13.88 -10.59 -45.76
CA VAL A 295 -15.05 -11.42 -45.41
C VAL A 295 -15.77 -10.76 -44.23
N THR A 296 -16.99 -10.26 -44.47
CA THR A 296 -17.83 -9.65 -43.43
C THR A 296 -19.09 -10.47 -43.18
N GLY A 297 -19.61 -10.41 -41.95
CA GLY A 297 -20.83 -11.12 -41.58
C GLY A 297 -21.36 -10.75 -40.20
N ASP A 298 -22.59 -11.13 -39.91
CA ASP A 298 -23.22 -11.06 -38.58
C ASP A 298 -23.93 -12.38 -38.33
N THR A 299 -23.54 -13.11 -37.29
CA THR A 299 -24.12 -14.41 -36.99
C THR A 299 -24.25 -14.66 -35.49
N SER A 300 -25.21 -15.52 -35.16
CA SER A 300 -25.38 -16.11 -33.82
C SER A 300 -25.15 -17.63 -33.82
N ASP A 301 -24.71 -18.19 -34.95
CA ASP A 301 -24.48 -19.62 -35.16
C ASP A 301 -23.01 -19.88 -35.51
N LEU A 302 -22.34 -20.71 -34.69
CA LEU A 302 -20.95 -21.08 -34.91
C LEU A 302 -20.76 -21.96 -36.16
N ILE A 303 -21.80 -22.59 -36.69
CA ILE A 303 -21.78 -23.33 -37.96
C ILE A 303 -21.69 -22.36 -39.14
N GLU A 304 -22.42 -21.25 -39.08
CA GLU A 304 -22.33 -20.20 -40.10
C GLU A 304 -20.95 -19.53 -40.08
N LEU A 305 -20.38 -19.33 -38.88
CA LEU A 305 -19.00 -18.84 -38.74
C LEU A 305 -17.99 -19.78 -39.42
N ASP A 306 -18.08 -21.10 -39.21
CA ASP A 306 -17.20 -22.08 -39.90
C ASP A 306 -17.28 -21.94 -41.43
N GLY A 307 -18.49 -21.72 -41.97
CA GLY A 307 -18.70 -21.43 -43.39
C GLY A 307 -17.96 -20.17 -43.85
N LEU A 308 -18.04 -19.08 -43.10
CA LEU A 308 -17.33 -17.82 -43.39
C LEU A 308 -15.81 -18.00 -43.32
N LEU A 309 -15.29 -18.82 -42.40
CA LEU A 309 -13.86 -19.11 -42.31
C LEU A 309 -13.30 -19.78 -43.57
N THR A 310 -14.12 -20.54 -44.31
CA THR A 310 -13.68 -21.15 -45.58
C THR A 310 -13.42 -20.15 -46.70
N LEU A 311 -13.93 -18.91 -46.56
CA LEU A 311 -13.74 -17.82 -47.51
C LEU A 311 -12.47 -17.01 -47.23
N LEU A 312 -11.74 -17.31 -46.16
CA LEU A 312 -10.51 -16.60 -45.82
C LEU A 312 -9.43 -16.76 -46.89
N PRO A 313 -8.69 -15.69 -47.23
CA PRO A 313 -7.57 -15.75 -48.15
C PRO A 313 -6.44 -16.63 -47.60
N PRO A 314 -5.65 -17.29 -48.48
CA PRO A 314 -4.45 -18.02 -48.06
C PRO A 314 -3.44 -17.07 -47.41
N ARG A 315 -2.69 -17.57 -46.42
CA ARG A 315 -1.67 -16.78 -45.71
C ARG A 315 -0.55 -16.33 -46.63
N ALA A 316 -0.03 -15.14 -46.39
CA ALA A 316 1.17 -14.64 -47.06
C ALA A 316 2.41 -15.48 -46.70
N PRO A 317 3.38 -15.63 -47.62
CA PRO A 317 4.63 -16.34 -47.33
C PRO A 317 5.50 -15.54 -46.36
N ILE A 318 5.97 -16.18 -45.30
CA ILE A 318 6.83 -15.55 -44.28
C ILE A 318 8.29 -15.68 -44.71
N SER A 319 9.06 -14.59 -44.71
CA SER A 319 10.51 -14.63 -44.94
C SER A 319 11.21 -15.34 -43.78
N ALA A 320 11.49 -16.65 -43.93
CA ALA A 320 11.98 -17.49 -42.85
C ALA A 320 13.51 -17.41 -42.65
N ARG A 321 13.94 -17.15 -41.41
CA ARG A 321 15.12 -17.79 -40.81
C ARG A 321 14.69 -18.37 -39.46
N VAL A 322 14.46 -19.68 -39.42
CA VAL A 322 14.17 -20.40 -38.18
C VAL A 322 15.36 -21.33 -37.90
N LEU A 323 16.04 -21.10 -36.78
CA LEU A 323 17.01 -22.02 -36.19
C LEU A 323 16.30 -22.77 -35.07
N HIS A 324 16.18 -24.10 -35.18
CA HIS A 324 15.70 -24.97 -34.10
C HIS A 324 16.89 -25.45 -33.26
N PRO A 325 16.93 -25.22 -31.93
CA PRO A 325 17.79 -25.97 -31.03
C PRO A 325 17.09 -27.28 -30.62
N GLY A 326 17.81 -28.40 -30.76
CA GLY A 326 17.28 -29.74 -30.66
C GLY A 326 16.99 -30.25 -29.24
N MET A 327 16.12 -31.26 -29.21
CA MET A 327 15.83 -32.20 -28.13
C MET A 327 17.10 -32.61 -27.36
N ARG A 328 17.03 -32.54 -26.02
CA ARG A 328 17.89 -33.32 -25.13
C ARG A 328 17.04 -34.29 -24.32
N SER A 329 17.31 -35.58 -24.52
CA SER A 329 16.70 -36.69 -23.79
C SER A 329 17.05 -36.63 -22.31
N SER A 330 16.05 -36.73 -21.43
CA SER A 330 16.25 -36.90 -20.00
C SER A 330 16.65 -38.34 -19.68
N LEU A 331 17.83 -38.49 -19.06
CA LEU A 331 18.24 -39.73 -18.39
C LEU A 331 17.66 -39.72 -16.97
N ARG A 332 16.91 -40.79 -16.63
CA ARG A 332 16.36 -41.04 -15.29
C ARG A 332 17.47 -41.41 -14.30
N PRO A 333 17.38 -40.98 -13.04
CA PRO A 333 17.91 -41.76 -11.92
C PRO A 333 16.78 -42.31 -11.04
N GLN A 334 16.89 -43.61 -10.70
CA GLN A 334 16.04 -44.30 -9.74
C GLN A 334 16.25 -43.75 -8.32
N VAL A 335 15.15 -43.43 -7.63
CA VAL A 335 15.13 -43.16 -6.20
C VAL A 335 15.06 -44.49 -5.43
N LYS A 336 15.99 -44.71 -4.49
CA LYS A 336 15.85 -45.69 -3.39
C LYS A 336 15.43 -44.94 -2.13
N VAL A 337 14.38 -45.43 -1.49
CA VAL A 337 13.89 -45.00 -0.15
C VAL A 337 14.51 -45.91 0.92
N PRO A 338 14.87 -45.40 2.12
CA PRO A 338 14.08 -45.74 3.31
C PRO A 338 14.00 -44.62 4.39
N LYS A 339 12.78 -44.35 4.88
CA LYS A 339 12.22 -44.64 6.24
C LYS A 339 12.33 -43.54 7.33
N ASN A 340 11.14 -43.06 7.70
CA ASN A 340 10.61 -42.74 9.04
C ASN A 340 11.52 -42.16 10.13
N ILE A 341 11.22 -40.92 10.53
CA ILE A 341 11.27 -40.45 11.93
C ILE A 341 10.02 -39.60 12.18
N PRO A 342 9.23 -39.83 13.25
CA PRO A 342 8.05 -39.02 13.52
C PRO A 342 8.44 -37.70 14.20
N ALA A 343 7.95 -36.57 13.69
CA ALA A 343 8.08 -35.29 14.37
C ALA A 343 7.06 -35.21 15.50
N ILE A 344 7.58 -35.21 16.73
CA ILE A 344 6.89 -34.94 17.98
C ILE A 344 6.35 -33.50 17.94
N ARG A 345 5.05 -33.32 18.15
CA ARG A 345 4.45 -32.01 18.45
C ARG A 345 4.80 -31.63 19.89
N PRO A 346 5.37 -30.45 20.16
CA PRO A 346 5.30 -29.88 21.50
C PRO A 346 3.88 -29.37 21.75
N SER A 347 3.29 -29.81 22.86
CA SER A 347 2.08 -29.25 23.46
C SER A 347 2.46 -28.40 24.67
N ALA A 348 1.90 -27.18 24.70
CA ALA A 348 1.73 -26.26 25.85
C ALA A 348 3.03 -25.70 26.48
N PRO A 349 3.02 -24.62 27.30
CA PRO A 349 1.91 -23.90 27.95
C PRO A 349 2.01 -22.36 27.80
N PHE A 350 1.03 -21.60 28.31
CA PHE A 350 1.17 -20.29 29.00
C PHE A 350 -0.22 -19.63 29.00
N ALA A 351 -1.08 -20.11 29.92
CA ALA A 351 -1.88 -19.17 30.68
C ALA A 351 -0.90 -18.54 31.67
N SER A 352 -0.43 -17.33 31.39
CA SER A 352 0.28 -16.55 32.41
C SER A 352 -0.75 -16.13 33.46
N GLU A 353 -0.56 -16.62 34.67
CA GLU A 353 -1.16 -16.04 35.86
C GLU A 353 -0.89 -14.54 35.87
N ARG A 354 -1.90 -13.75 36.26
CA ARG A 354 -1.76 -12.31 36.51
C ARG A 354 -0.65 -12.12 37.52
N SER A 355 0.50 -11.59 37.10
CA SER A 355 1.53 -11.16 38.03
C SER A 355 0.95 -10.05 38.90
N SER A 356 1.02 -10.28 40.21
CA SER A 356 0.99 -9.33 41.33
C SER A 356 0.36 -7.96 41.06
N ALA A 357 -0.71 -7.65 41.80
CA ALA A 357 -1.15 -6.27 42.01
C ALA A 357 0.09 -5.40 42.29
N THR A 358 0.42 -4.51 41.36
CA THR A 358 1.41 -3.47 41.60
C THR A 358 0.89 -2.67 42.78
N ASP A 359 1.63 -2.61 43.89
CA ASP A 359 1.25 -1.73 44.99
C ASP A 359 1.08 -0.32 44.41
N VAL A 360 -0.07 0.30 44.67
CA VAL A 360 -0.44 1.62 44.12
C VAL A 360 -0.20 2.68 45.18
N ALA A 361 0.40 3.80 44.81
CA ALA A 361 0.58 4.95 45.69
C ALA A 361 0.01 6.23 45.05
N GLU A 362 -0.62 7.06 45.88
CA GLU A 362 -0.89 8.46 45.52
C GLU A 362 0.42 9.24 45.43
N LEU A 363 0.54 10.10 44.42
CA LEU A 363 1.71 10.94 44.22
C LEU A 363 1.84 11.97 45.35
N GLY A 364 2.78 11.72 46.26
CA GLY A 364 3.07 12.58 47.41
C GLY A 364 3.89 13.82 47.04
N TYR A 365 3.31 15.00 47.23
CA TYR A 365 4.00 16.30 47.09
C TYR A 365 3.39 17.36 48.01
N SER A 366 4.18 18.40 48.33
CA SER A 366 3.70 19.61 49.02
C SER A 366 3.45 20.74 48.01
N ALA A 367 2.25 21.32 48.04
CA ALA A 367 1.90 22.48 47.23
C ALA A 367 2.42 23.78 47.88
N LEU A 368 3.01 24.68 47.10
CA LEU A 368 3.58 25.93 47.58
C LEU A 368 2.58 27.09 47.39
N THR A 369 2.24 27.76 48.50
CA THR A 369 1.38 28.96 48.49
C THR A 369 2.07 30.17 47.88
N GLU A 370 3.38 30.30 48.10
CA GLU A 370 4.25 31.24 47.39
C GLU A 370 5.00 30.50 46.29
N SER A 371 5.17 31.14 45.13
CA SER A 371 5.95 30.53 44.05
C SER A 371 7.37 30.24 44.51
N ALA A 372 7.94 29.13 44.06
CA ALA A 372 9.39 28.95 44.11
C ALA A 372 10.08 30.18 43.49
N PRO A 373 11.27 30.58 43.98
CA PRO A 373 12.01 31.70 43.40
C PRO A 373 12.20 31.53 41.89
N VAL A 374 12.59 32.56 41.16
CA VAL A 374 12.97 32.42 39.73
C VAL A 374 14.49 32.18 39.65
N PRO A 375 14.99 31.17 38.89
CA PRO A 375 16.42 30.94 38.76
C PRO A 375 17.13 32.06 37.98
N GLU A 376 18.46 32.08 38.02
CA GLU A 376 19.25 33.01 37.22
C GLU A 376 19.05 32.74 35.71
N GLN A 377 18.82 33.81 34.95
CA GLN A 377 18.59 33.75 33.52
C GLN A 377 19.89 33.52 32.75
N THR A 378 19.85 32.62 31.77
CA THR A 378 20.96 32.40 30.83
C THR A 378 20.46 32.56 29.40
N GLY A 379 20.86 33.66 28.74
CA GLY A 379 20.36 34.00 27.41
C GLY A 379 18.84 34.23 27.42
N ILE A 380 18.10 33.50 26.60
CA ILE A 380 16.62 33.56 26.51
C ILE A 380 15.91 32.48 27.33
N TYR A 381 16.66 31.72 28.14
CA TYR A 381 16.17 30.56 28.88
C TYR A 381 16.36 30.71 30.40
N LEU A 382 15.51 30.01 31.15
CA LEU A 382 15.59 29.82 32.60
C LEU A 382 15.75 28.32 32.88
N PRO A 383 16.69 27.90 33.76
CA PRO A 383 16.69 26.55 34.30
C PRO A 383 15.31 26.15 34.83
N TYR A 384 14.81 24.99 34.44
CA TYR A 384 13.45 24.61 34.80
C TYR A 384 13.36 24.12 36.25
N ARG A 385 12.28 24.50 36.93
CA ARG A 385 11.85 23.89 38.19
C ARG A 385 10.33 23.99 38.35
N PRO A 386 9.67 23.02 39.01
CA PRO A 386 8.27 23.17 39.38
C PRO A 386 8.05 24.43 40.24
N SER A 387 7.13 25.29 39.83
CA SER A 387 6.91 26.60 40.50
C SER A 387 6.04 26.49 41.76
N ARG A 388 5.15 25.50 41.80
CA ARG A 388 4.14 25.30 42.86
C ARG A 388 4.24 23.95 43.57
N ILE A 389 5.12 23.08 43.12
CA ILE A 389 5.20 21.70 43.60
C ILE A 389 6.59 21.49 44.19
N ARG A 390 6.64 20.86 45.37
CA ARG A 390 7.88 20.38 45.95
C ARG A 390 7.71 18.90 46.31
N PHE A 391 8.57 18.07 45.75
CA PHE A 391 8.69 16.66 46.11
C PHE A 391 9.74 16.50 47.21
N ALA A 392 9.56 15.51 48.08
CA ALA A 392 10.55 15.21 49.12
C ALA A 392 11.81 14.57 48.52
N ASN A 393 11.64 13.54 47.67
CA ASN A 393 12.70 12.74 47.06
C ASN A 393 12.32 12.32 45.63
N ALA A 394 11.89 13.25 44.77
CA ALA A 394 11.67 12.91 43.36
C ALA A 394 13.01 12.87 42.61
N PRO A 395 13.20 11.93 41.68
CA PRO A 395 14.35 11.94 40.79
C PRO A 395 14.41 13.24 39.97
N ALA A 396 15.60 13.81 39.83
CA ALA A 396 15.81 14.89 38.87
C ALA A 396 15.69 14.35 37.43
N HIS A 397 15.34 15.21 36.48
CA HIS A 397 15.38 14.81 35.07
C HIS A 397 16.84 14.54 34.65
N PRO A 398 17.13 13.44 33.92
CA PRO A 398 18.50 13.03 33.61
C PRO A 398 19.29 14.08 32.83
N THR A 399 18.60 14.84 31.98
CA THR A 399 19.18 16.01 31.29
C THR A 399 18.60 17.30 31.89
N PRO A 400 19.41 18.34 32.19
CA PRO A 400 18.89 19.60 32.67
C PRO A 400 17.83 20.19 31.71
N LEU A 401 16.69 20.59 32.26
CA LEU A 401 15.59 21.18 31.51
C LEU A 401 15.64 22.71 31.65
N VAL A 402 15.10 23.39 30.65
CA VAL A 402 14.91 24.85 30.63
C VAL A 402 13.50 25.20 30.15
N GLU A 403 13.03 26.39 30.50
CA GLU A 403 11.88 27.04 29.89
C GLU A 403 12.25 28.43 29.36
N SER A 404 11.42 29.01 28.48
CA SER A 404 11.64 30.37 28.00
C SER A 404 11.37 31.40 29.11
N VAL A 405 12.04 32.56 29.05
CA VAL A 405 11.80 33.66 30.00
C VAL A 405 10.33 34.09 30.01
N ALA A 406 9.67 34.09 28.84
CA ALA A 406 8.25 34.40 28.72
C ALA A 406 7.38 33.43 29.53
N MET A 407 7.65 32.12 29.46
CA MET A 407 6.94 31.09 30.22
C MET A 407 7.25 31.17 31.71
N GLY A 408 8.52 31.36 32.09
CA GLY A 408 8.93 31.47 33.50
C GLY A 408 8.40 32.74 34.20
N SER A 409 7.99 33.76 33.46
CA SER A 409 7.36 34.98 34.00
C SER A 409 5.96 34.74 34.58
N VAL A 410 5.36 33.57 34.33
CA VAL A 410 4.01 33.22 34.78
C VAL A 410 4.04 31.98 35.64
N THR A 411 3.36 32.06 36.77
CA THR A 411 3.27 30.96 37.73
C THR A 411 2.07 30.08 37.42
N ALA A 412 2.26 28.76 37.49
CA ALA A 412 1.16 27.80 37.40
C ALA A 412 0.24 27.92 38.64
N PRO A 413 -1.02 27.41 38.57
CA PRO A 413 -1.93 27.46 39.71
C PRO A 413 -1.48 26.49 40.80
N ILE A 414 -1.92 26.72 42.04
CA ILE A 414 -1.66 25.80 43.16
C ILE A 414 -2.37 24.47 42.86
N PRO A 415 -1.65 23.34 42.79
CA PRO A 415 -2.26 22.08 42.41
C PRO A 415 -2.86 21.33 43.60
N GLU A 416 -4.00 20.70 43.37
CA GLU A 416 -4.74 19.91 44.36
C GLU A 416 -4.80 18.41 43.98
N ALA A 417 -4.63 18.09 42.70
CA ALA A 417 -4.77 16.72 42.21
C ALA A 417 -3.65 15.80 42.71
N ARG A 418 -4.02 14.59 43.18
CA ARG A 418 -3.08 13.53 43.57
C ARG A 418 -3.25 12.31 42.67
N PRO A 419 -2.55 12.28 41.51
CA PRO A 419 -2.62 11.15 40.60
C PRO A 419 -1.99 9.89 41.19
N LEU A 420 -2.37 8.73 40.68
CA LEU A 420 -1.87 7.42 41.09
C LEU A 420 -0.67 6.99 40.25
N LEU A 421 0.29 6.34 40.89
CA LEU A 421 1.45 5.70 40.26
C LEU A 421 1.78 4.36 40.94
N PRO A 422 2.61 3.52 40.29
CA PRO A 422 3.25 2.40 40.96
C PRO A 422 3.99 2.85 42.23
N ALA A 423 3.87 2.13 43.34
CA ALA A 423 4.44 2.52 44.62
C ALA A 423 5.98 2.66 44.61
N ASN A 424 6.64 1.93 43.71
CA ASN A 424 8.08 1.96 43.46
C ASN A 424 8.53 3.12 42.54
N TRP A 425 7.66 4.07 42.17
CA TRP A 425 8.01 5.11 41.20
C TRP A 425 9.23 5.96 41.59
N GLN A 426 9.44 6.19 42.90
CA GLN A 426 10.60 6.92 43.42
C GLN A 426 11.84 6.04 43.53
N THR A 427 11.71 4.83 44.09
CA THR A 427 12.83 3.93 44.34
C THR A 427 13.47 3.48 43.04
N ASP A 428 12.66 3.30 42.00
CA ASP A 428 13.09 2.79 40.70
C ASP A 428 13.28 3.94 39.69
N CYS A 429 13.14 5.20 40.15
CA CYS A 429 13.30 6.40 39.35
C CYS A 429 12.46 6.42 38.06
N LEU A 430 11.20 5.96 38.13
CA LEU A 430 10.37 5.73 36.94
C LEU A 430 9.97 7.03 36.21
N LEU A 431 9.79 8.11 36.99
CA LEU A 431 9.45 9.46 36.52
C LEU A 431 10.29 10.51 37.25
N SER A 432 10.74 11.52 36.51
CA SER A 432 11.39 12.71 37.09
C SER A 432 10.37 13.70 37.68
N GLU A 433 10.84 14.61 38.53
CA GLU A 433 9.99 15.66 39.14
C GLU A 433 9.20 16.48 38.10
N ALA A 434 9.82 16.79 36.96
CA ALA A 434 9.18 17.52 35.87
C ALA A 434 8.07 16.69 35.21
N GLN A 435 8.31 15.39 35.01
CA GLN A 435 7.30 14.50 34.45
C GLN A 435 6.13 14.26 35.42
N CYS A 436 6.41 14.17 36.72
CA CYS A 436 5.39 14.12 37.76
C CYS A 436 4.54 15.41 37.82
N GLU A 437 5.15 16.58 37.63
CA GLU A 437 4.41 17.85 37.53
C GLU A 437 3.41 17.86 36.37
N THR A 438 3.79 17.31 35.21
CA THR A 438 2.86 17.14 34.07
C THR A 438 1.67 16.27 34.45
N LEU A 439 1.91 15.16 35.13
CA LEU A 439 0.85 14.26 35.56
C LEU A 439 -0.15 14.96 36.50
N ILE A 440 0.35 15.75 37.45
CA ILE A 440 -0.47 16.51 38.40
C ILE A 440 -1.37 17.52 37.66
N TYR A 441 -0.79 18.35 36.79
CA TYR A 441 -1.56 19.37 36.08
C TYR A 441 -2.52 18.78 35.04
N ALA A 442 -2.13 17.68 34.36
CA ALA A 442 -3.03 16.95 33.49
C ALA A 442 -4.23 16.37 34.25
N ALA A 443 -3.99 15.72 35.40
CA ALA A 443 -5.06 15.19 36.25
C ALA A 443 -6.00 16.31 36.74
N GLN A 444 -5.45 17.45 37.14
CA GLN A 444 -6.23 18.62 37.55
C GLN A 444 -7.03 19.25 36.40
N ALA A 445 -6.49 19.30 35.19
CA ALA A 445 -7.24 19.70 34.00
C ALA A 445 -8.41 18.74 33.75
N PHE A 446 -8.18 17.44 33.76
CA PHE A 446 -9.20 16.42 33.51
C PHE A 446 -10.30 16.32 34.56
N ALA A 447 -10.10 16.91 35.75
CA ALA A 447 -11.12 17.02 36.78
C ALA A 447 -12.16 18.12 36.48
N ARG A 448 -11.89 19.00 35.52
CA ARG A 448 -12.76 20.12 35.13
C ARG A 448 -13.53 19.81 33.84
N ASP A 449 -14.66 20.48 33.69
CA ASP A 449 -15.44 20.52 32.45
C ASP A 449 -15.35 21.92 31.82
N LEU A 450 -15.47 21.99 30.50
CA LEU A 450 -15.63 23.24 29.78
C LEU A 450 -16.94 23.92 30.23
N PRO A 451 -16.96 25.27 30.38
CA PRO A 451 -18.18 26.00 30.69
C PRO A 451 -19.24 25.83 29.59
N GLY A 452 -20.45 25.40 29.96
CA GLY A 452 -21.57 25.19 29.04
C GLY A 452 -21.78 23.73 28.60
N GLN A 453 -22.74 23.56 27.71
CA GLN A 453 -23.10 22.26 27.12
C GLN A 453 -22.99 22.33 25.61
N PHE A 454 -22.44 21.28 25.01
CA PHE A 454 -22.09 21.29 23.60
C PHE A 454 -22.62 20.06 22.87
N ARG A 455 -22.84 20.21 21.57
CA ARG A 455 -23.07 19.11 20.65
C ARG A 455 -22.09 19.23 19.47
N PRO A 456 -21.58 18.11 18.93
CA PRO A 456 -20.81 18.16 17.70
C PRO A 456 -21.68 18.71 16.56
N SER A 457 -21.08 19.50 15.67
CA SER A 457 -21.69 19.91 14.41
C SER A 457 -22.05 18.70 13.55
N GLN A 458 -22.85 18.88 12.49
CA GLN A 458 -23.24 17.77 11.61
C GLN A 458 -22.04 17.03 11.00
N GLU A 459 -20.94 17.74 10.73
CA GLU A 459 -19.69 17.15 10.23
C GLU A 459 -18.80 16.55 11.34
N GLY A 460 -19.16 16.76 12.61
CA GLY A 460 -18.43 16.32 13.80
C GLY A 460 -17.13 17.10 14.07
N THR A 461 -16.86 18.17 13.33
CA THR A 461 -15.58 18.90 13.37
C THR A 461 -15.57 20.08 14.35
N MET A 462 -16.74 20.59 14.74
CA MET A 462 -16.89 21.72 15.67
C MET A 462 -17.77 21.35 16.85
N LEU A 463 -17.62 22.07 17.97
CA LEU A 463 -18.52 22.01 19.12
C LEU A 463 -19.43 23.23 19.12
N GLU A 464 -20.74 23.00 19.07
CA GLU A 464 -21.77 24.02 19.06
C GLU A 464 -22.46 24.07 20.43
N LEU A 465 -22.60 25.28 20.98
CA LEU A 465 -23.27 25.49 22.27
C LEU A 465 -24.76 25.18 22.14
N THR A 466 -25.30 24.33 23.02
CA THR A 466 -26.73 23.99 23.04
C THR A 466 -27.20 23.60 24.44
N GLU A 467 -28.46 23.90 24.76
CA GLU A 467 -29.05 23.62 26.08
C GLU A 467 -29.33 22.14 26.33
N ASP A 468 -29.44 21.33 25.28
CA ASP A 468 -29.67 19.88 25.32
C ASP A 468 -28.38 19.06 25.05
N GLY A 469 -27.22 19.70 25.24
CA GLY A 469 -25.91 19.16 24.91
C GLY A 469 -25.31 18.28 26.02
N SER A 470 -24.04 17.92 25.84
CA SER A 470 -23.26 17.23 26.86
C SER A 470 -22.22 18.17 27.46
N SER A 471 -21.82 17.95 28.72
CA SER A 471 -20.62 18.59 29.28
C SER A 471 -19.35 17.93 28.76
N TYR A 472 -18.43 18.76 28.28
CA TYR A 472 -17.17 18.32 27.68
C TYR A 472 -16.06 18.46 28.71
N ARG A 473 -15.32 17.39 28.96
CA ARG A 473 -14.14 17.43 29.83
C ARG A 473 -13.07 18.35 29.26
N GLN A 474 -12.45 19.15 30.13
CA GLN A 474 -11.31 20.01 29.82
C GLN A 474 -10.09 19.15 29.45
N GLY A 475 -9.35 19.56 28.43
CA GLY A 475 -8.12 18.91 27.96
C GLY A 475 -6.86 19.54 28.56
N PHE A 476 -5.71 18.91 28.30
CA PHE A 476 -4.40 19.39 28.72
C PHE A 476 -3.43 19.39 27.54
N PHE A 477 -2.54 20.39 27.49
CA PHE A 477 -1.54 20.52 26.45
C PHE A 477 -0.12 20.33 27.01
N LEU A 478 0.55 19.30 26.51
CA LEU A 478 1.95 18.98 26.79
C LEU A 478 2.84 19.52 25.65
N GLY A 479 3.48 20.65 25.90
CA GLY A 479 4.35 21.38 24.98
C GLY A 479 5.84 21.09 25.12
N ASP A 480 6.20 20.01 25.82
CA ASP A 480 7.60 19.66 26.05
C ASP A 480 8.35 19.35 24.73
N GLY A 481 9.58 19.84 24.65
CA GLY A 481 10.53 19.59 23.59
C GLY A 481 10.95 18.11 23.50
N THR A 482 11.68 17.77 22.44
CA THR A 482 12.30 16.45 22.31
C THR A 482 13.30 16.24 23.44
N GLY A 483 13.35 15.03 24.00
CA GLY A 483 14.25 14.66 25.09
C GLY A 483 13.72 14.88 26.51
N ALA A 484 12.63 15.63 26.70
CA ALA A 484 11.97 15.78 28.02
C ALA A 484 11.14 14.54 28.47
N GLY A 485 11.03 13.53 27.59
CA GLY A 485 10.31 12.28 27.87
C GLY A 485 8.78 12.36 27.67
N LYS A 486 8.30 12.98 26.59
CA LYS A 486 6.86 13.06 26.27
C LYS A 486 6.15 11.71 26.24
N GLY A 487 6.76 10.68 25.63
CA GLY A 487 6.20 9.32 25.60
C GLY A 487 5.99 8.78 27.02
N ARG A 488 7.00 8.94 27.89
CA ARG A 488 6.91 8.59 29.32
C ARG A 488 5.83 9.37 30.06
N GLN A 489 5.63 10.66 29.76
CA GLN A 489 4.58 11.48 30.36
C GLN A 489 3.18 11.04 29.89
N ILE A 490 3.01 10.74 28.61
CA ILE A 490 1.76 10.17 28.06
C ILE A 490 1.45 8.84 28.76
N ALA A 491 2.43 7.95 28.85
CA ALA A 491 2.29 6.68 29.55
C ALA A 491 1.94 6.88 31.04
N GLY A 492 2.55 7.86 31.72
CA GLY A 492 2.23 8.22 33.10
C GLY A 492 0.78 8.69 33.28
N ILE A 493 0.29 9.52 32.37
CA ILE A 493 -1.10 10.00 32.36
C ILE A 493 -2.09 8.85 32.11
N ILE A 494 -1.75 7.94 31.20
CA ILE A 494 -2.55 6.72 30.98
C ILE A 494 -2.50 5.84 32.24
N MET A 495 -1.34 5.70 32.87
CA MET A 495 -1.14 4.86 34.05
C MET A 495 -1.96 5.33 35.24
N ASP A 496 -2.05 6.64 35.51
CA ASP A 496 -2.95 7.19 36.55
C ASP A 496 -4.40 6.72 36.35
N ARG A 497 -4.89 6.80 35.11
CA ARG A 497 -6.25 6.40 34.76
C ARG A 497 -6.43 4.88 34.78
N TRP A 498 -5.41 4.14 34.36
CA TRP A 498 -5.32 2.69 34.45
C TRP A 498 -5.44 2.23 35.91
N LEU A 499 -4.67 2.81 36.82
CA LEU A 499 -4.71 2.49 38.25
C LEU A 499 -6.02 2.93 38.91
N SER A 500 -6.67 3.97 38.36
CA SER A 500 -8.01 4.42 38.76
C SER A 500 -9.17 3.58 38.19
N GLY A 501 -8.88 2.52 37.42
CA GLY A 501 -9.88 1.58 36.89
C GLY A 501 -10.40 1.88 35.47
N ALA A 502 -10.01 2.98 34.84
CA ALA A 502 -10.28 3.19 33.41
C ALA A 502 -9.34 2.28 32.61
N ARG A 503 -9.88 1.38 31.79
CA ARG A 503 -9.11 0.29 31.14
C ARG A 503 -9.07 0.37 29.62
N ARG A 504 -9.62 1.42 29.02
CA ARG A 504 -9.59 1.66 27.56
C ARG A 504 -8.98 3.01 27.29
N HIS A 505 -7.89 3.04 26.54
CA HIS A 505 -7.19 4.28 26.16
C HIS A 505 -6.85 4.26 24.67
N ILE A 506 -6.60 5.42 24.10
CA ILE A 506 -6.25 5.57 22.69
C ILE A 506 -4.99 6.42 22.60
N TRP A 507 -3.95 5.88 21.96
CA TRP A 507 -2.70 6.58 21.70
C TRP A 507 -2.57 6.80 20.19
N ILE A 508 -2.71 8.05 19.74
CA ILE A 508 -2.65 8.43 18.34
C ILE A 508 -1.29 9.07 18.07
N THR A 509 -0.53 8.57 17.09
CA THR A 509 0.81 9.09 16.77
C THR A 509 1.09 9.13 15.25
N LYS A 510 2.30 9.53 14.86
CA LYS A 510 2.68 9.81 13.47
C LYS A 510 2.83 8.55 12.61
N ASN A 511 3.48 7.51 13.12
CA ASN A 511 3.81 6.31 12.34
C ASN A 511 3.83 5.04 13.23
N GLU A 512 3.90 3.88 12.59
CA GLU A 512 3.90 2.57 13.27
C GLU A 512 5.24 2.23 13.94
N ALA A 513 6.35 2.89 13.57
CA ALA A 513 7.66 2.64 14.17
C ALA A 513 7.69 3.04 15.66
N LEU A 514 6.87 4.02 16.05
CA LEU A 514 6.72 4.48 17.43
C LEU A 514 5.95 3.52 18.34
N LEU A 515 5.47 2.38 17.83
CA LEU A 515 4.77 1.37 18.65
C LEU A 515 5.69 0.82 19.75
N GLU A 516 6.94 0.52 19.41
CA GLU A 516 7.90 -0.04 20.38
C GLU A 516 8.38 1.03 21.38
N ASP A 517 8.47 2.30 20.99
CA ASP A 517 8.71 3.41 21.92
C ASP A 517 7.57 3.56 22.93
N ALA A 518 6.30 3.50 22.47
CA ALA A 518 5.14 3.57 23.34
C ALA A 518 5.08 2.37 24.30
N ARG A 519 5.44 1.17 23.83
CA ARG A 519 5.57 -0.04 24.68
C ARG A 519 6.66 0.12 25.72
N ARG A 520 7.86 0.55 25.33
CA ARG A 520 8.96 0.82 26.26
C ARG A 520 8.55 1.79 27.36
N ASP A 521 7.87 2.89 27.00
CA ASP A 521 7.44 3.90 27.96
C ASP A 521 6.32 3.41 28.88
N TRP A 522 5.45 2.52 28.41
CA TRP A 522 4.42 1.85 29.19
C TRP A 522 4.99 0.79 30.15
N GLU A 523 5.88 -0.06 29.66
CA GLU A 523 6.57 -1.11 30.44
C GLU A 523 7.45 -0.52 31.52
N ALA A 524 8.07 0.63 31.26
CA ALA A 524 8.84 1.35 32.27
C ALA A 524 8.00 1.82 33.47
N LEU A 525 6.67 1.83 33.36
CA LEU A 525 5.75 2.12 34.46
C LEU A 525 5.10 0.86 35.04
N GLY A 526 5.55 -0.34 34.64
CA GLY A 526 5.01 -1.62 35.10
C GLY A 526 3.82 -2.14 34.28
N GLY A 527 3.53 -1.54 33.13
CA GLY A 527 2.60 -2.10 32.15
C GLY A 527 3.19 -3.28 31.37
N MET A 528 2.36 -3.99 30.61
CA MET A 528 2.82 -5.06 29.69
C MET A 528 2.78 -4.59 28.24
N ALA A 529 3.75 -4.95 27.40
CA ALA A 529 3.70 -4.65 25.95
C ALA A 529 2.40 -5.12 25.26
N LEU A 530 1.77 -6.20 25.78
CA LEU A 530 0.52 -6.73 25.25
C LEU A 530 -0.68 -5.79 25.50
N ASP A 531 -0.61 -4.89 26.48
CA ASP A 531 -1.67 -3.92 26.74
C ASP A 531 -1.81 -2.92 25.57
N ILE A 532 -0.73 -2.68 24.81
CA ILE A 532 -0.72 -1.80 23.64
C ILE A 532 -0.85 -2.63 22.36
N GLN A 533 -1.99 -2.47 21.67
CA GLN A 533 -2.27 -3.16 20.42
C GLN A 533 -2.53 -2.18 19.27
N PRO A 534 -1.88 -2.36 18.10
CA PRO A 534 -2.12 -1.50 16.95
C PRO A 534 -3.45 -1.84 16.28
N LEU A 535 -4.25 -0.81 15.95
CA LEU A 535 -5.58 -0.96 15.35
C LEU A 535 -5.58 -1.77 14.05
N ARG A 536 -4.48 -1.76 13.29
CA ARG A 536 -4.33 -2.52 12.05
C ARG A 536 -4.49 -4.04 12.22
N ARG A 537 -4.36 -4.56 13.45
CA ARG A 537 -4.59 -5.98 13.79
C ARG A 537 -6.02 -6.43 13.50
N TRP A 538 -6.98 -5.51 13.58
CA TRP A 538 -8.35 -5.75 13.15
C TRP A 538 -8.56 -5.17 11.75
N LYS A 539 -9.25 -5.91 10.87
CA LYS A 539 -9.58 -5.42 9.52
C LYS A 539 -10.61 -4.29 9.62
N ILE A 540 -10.65 -3.41 8.63
CA ILE A 540 -11.72 -2.38 8.51
C ILE A 540 -13.07 -3.11 8.41
N GLY A 541 -14.09 -2.59 9.09
CA GLY A 541 -15.43 -3.20 9.19
C GLY A 541 -15.55 -4.34 10.20
N GLN A 542 -14.45 -4.84 10.78
CA GLN A 542 -14.51 -5.84 11.86
C GLN A 542 -14.44 -5.16 13.24
N PRO A 543 -15.22 -5.60 14.24
CA PRO A 543 -15.16 -5.00 15.57
C PRO A 543 -13.79 -5.24 16.22
N VAL A 544 -13.31 -4.25 16.98
CA VAL A 544 -12.12 -4.41 17.84
C VAL A 544 -12.52 -5.28 19.03
N THR A 545 -12.01 -6.52 19.05
CA THR A 545 -12.36 -7.52 20.07
C THR A 545 -11.56 -7.41 21.36
N MET A 546 -10.64 -6.43 21.47
CA MET A 546 -9.86 -6.17 22.67
C MET A 546 -10.76 -5.58 23.77
N PRO A 547 -10.99 -6.25 24.92
CA PRO A 547 -11.93 -5.76 25.92
C PRO A 547 -11.37 -4.57 26.74
N GLU A 548 -10.07 -4.58 26.99
CA GLU A 548 -9.29 -3.58 27.71
C GLU A 548 -7.90 -3.46 27.09
N GLY A 549 -7.28 -2.30 27.21
CA GLY A 549 -5.96 -1.99 26.67
C GLY A 549 -5.85 -0.56 26.15
N ILE A 550 -4.72 -0.31 25.50
CA ILE A 550 -4.37 0.95 24.85
C ILE A 550 -4.37 0.68 23.35
N LEU A 551 -5.31 1.27 22.64
CA LEU A 551 -5.38 1.16 21.20
C LEU A 551 -4.36 2.12 20.57
N PHE A 552 -3.34 1.57 19.94
CA PHE A 552 -2.34 2.33 19.21
C PHE A 552 -2.83 2.60 17.78
N VAL A 553 -2.83 3.87 17.39
CA VAL A 553 -3.40 4.33 16.11
C VAL A 553 -2.45 5.35 15.49
N THR A 554 -2.26 5.31 14.17
CA THR A 554 -1.55 6.38 13.47
C THR A 554 -2.53 7.39 12.86
N TYR A 555 -2.13 8.66 12.70
CA TYR A 555 -2.97 9.65 12.00
C TYR A 555 -3.42 9.19 10.60
N PRO A 556 -2.56 8.59 9.75
CA PRO A 556 -2.99 7.97 8.50
C PRO A 556 -4.04 6.86 8.69
N THR A 557 -3.87 5.99 9.68
CA THR A 557 -4.86 4.93 9.99
C THR A 557 -6.18 5.53 10.42
N LEU A 558 -6.18 6.52 11.31
CA LEU A 558 -7.38 7.16 11.84
C LEU A 558 -8.30 7.70 10.74
N ARG A 559 -7.73 8.33 9.71
CA ARG A 559 -8.50 8.89 8.58
C ARG A 559 -8.93 7.88 7.51
N SER A 560 -8.48 6.63 7.59
CA SER A 560 -8.72 5.63 6.54
C SER A 560 -10.11 4.99 6.65
N GLY A 561 -10.68 4.56 5.51
CA GLY A 561 -12.00 3.92 5.45
C GLY A 561 -12.36 3.42 4.05
N ARG A 562 -13.48 2.68 3.97
CA ARG A 562 -14.21 2.26 2.75
C ARG A 562 -15.59 2.93 2.77
N ALA A 563 -16.35 2.86 1.68
CA ALA A 563 -17.62 3.59 1.53
C ALA A 563 -18.58 3.46 2.72
N GLU A 564 -18.70 2.26 3.31
CA GLU A 564 -19.62 1.98 4.42
C GLU A 564 -18.92 1.80 5.79
N ASP A 565 -17.58 1.74 5.83
CA ASP A 565 -16.82 1.40 7.05
C ASP A 565 -15.57 2.26 7.22
N THR A 566 -15.51 3.10 8.25
CA THR A 566 -14.32 3.90 8.57
C THR A 566 -13.57 3.39 9.80
N ARG A 567 -12.25 3.66 9.88
CA ARG A 567 -11.46 3.39 11.10
C ARG A 567 -11.95 4.23 12.28
N LEU A 568 -12.44 5.44 12.03
CA LEU A 568 -13.06 6.28 13.05
C LEU A 568 -14.26 5.58 13.69
N ASP A 569 -15.20 5.08 12.88
CA ASP A 569 -16.40 4.39 13.39
C ASP A 569 -16.04 3.13 14.17
N GLN A 570 -15.04 2.39 13.70
CA GLN A 570 -14.49 1.22 14.39
C GLN A 570 -13.92 1.59 15.78
N ILE A 571 -13.22 2.71 15.91
CA ILE A 571 -12.70 3.19 17.19
C ILE A 571 -13.83 3.68 18.10
N LEU A 572 -14.81 4.41 17.56
CA LEU A 572 -15.97 4.90 18.32
C LEU A 572 -16.81 3.73 18.85
N ALA A 573 -17.01 2.69 18.05
CA ALA A 573 -17.68 1.47 18.47
C ALA A 573 -16.94 0.76 19.61
N TRP A 574 -15.60 0.76 19.60
CA TRP A 574 -14.77 0.18 20.66
C TRP A 574 -14.74 1.03 21.94
N ALA A 575 -14.69 2.35 21.80
CA ALA A 575 -14.71 3.30 22.91
C ALA A 575 -15.99 3.15 23.76
N ALA A 576 -17.08 2.65 23.16
CA ALA A 576 -18.41 2.53 23.76
C ALA A 576 -19.01 3.90 24.15
N ALA A 577 -20.28 3.91 24.58
CA ALA A 577 -21.01 5.14 24.88
C ALA A 577 -20.45 5.92 26.09
N GLU A 578 -19.77 5.23 27.01
CA GLU A 578 -19.26 5.80 28.27
C GLU A 578 -17.72 5.85 28.31
N PHE A 579 -17.08 6.21 27.20
CA PHE A 579 -15.63 6.35 27.18
C PHE A 579 -15.15 7.48 28.09
N ASP A 580 -14.42 7.13 29.14
CA ASP A 580 -13.74 8.08 30.03
C ASP A 580 -12.21 7.99 29.95
N GLY A 581 -11.68 7.14 29.05
CA GLY A 581 -10.25 6.94 28.86
C GLY A 581 -9.48 8.18 28.40
N VAL A 582 -8.17 8.01 28.29
CA VAL A 582 -7.27 9.02 27.73
C VAL A 582 -7.22 8.85 26.22
N ILE A 583 -7.34 9.96 25.49
CA ILE A 583 -6.98 10.05 24.07
C ILE A 583 -5.76 10.96 23.99
N ALA A 584 -4.60 10.35 23.78
CA ALA A 584 -3.35 11.06 23.59
C ALA A 584 -3.12 11.30 22.10
N PHE A 585 -3.14 12.57 21.69
CA PHE A 585 -2.68 13.03 20.39
C PHE A 585 -1.18 13.34 20.51
N ASP A 586 -0.36 12.32 20.28
CA ASP A 586 1.09 12.44 20.20
C ASP A 586 1.50 13.01 18.84
N GLU A 587 2.39 13.99 18.84
CA GLU A 587 2.64 14.88 17.70
C GLU A 587 1.37 15.58 17.18
N ALA A 588 0.59 16.16 18.12
CA ALA A 588 -0.70 16.82 17.84
C ALA A 588 -0.68 17.84 16.70
N HIS A 589 0.48 18.45 16.39
CA HIS A 589 0.65 19.35 15.25
C HIS A 589 0.33 18.69 13.90
N ALA A 590 0.30 17.36 13.80
CA ALA A 590 -0.18 16.64 12.62
C ALA A 590 -1.67 16.93 12.30
N MET A 591 -2.44 17.45 13.26
CA MET A 591 -3.82 17.89 13.08
C MET A 591 -3.94 19.36 12.62
N ALA A 592 -2.82 20.06 12.38
CA ALA A 592 -2.85 21.42 11.88
C ALA A 592 -3.71 21.55 10.62
N ASN A 593 -4.32 22.72 10.43
CA ASN A 593 -5.21 23.00 9.30
C ASN A 593 -6.42 22.05 9.19
N ALA A 594 -6.87 21.45 10.29
CA ALA A 594 -8.04 20.57 10.32
C ALA A 594 -9.29 21.20 9.67
N LEU A 595 -9.53 22.49 9.90
CA LEU A 595 -10.69 23.24 9.43
C LEU A 595 -10.44 24.00 8.12
N GLY A 596 -9.28 23.81 7.50
CA GLY A 596 -8.83 24.56 6.33
C GLY A 596 -8.37 25.97 6.67
N SER A 597 -7.83 26.69 5.68
CA SER A 597 -7.44 28.09 5.83
C SER A 597 -7.87 28.91 4.61
N SER A 598 -8.31 30.14 4.85
CA SER A 598 -8.40 31.16 3.82
C SER A 598 -7.02 31.82 3.69
N SER A 599 -6.41 31.70 2.51
CA SER A 599 -5.19 32.41 2.16
C SER A 599 -5.47 33.37 1.01
N THR A 600 -4.58 34.36 0.80
CA THR A 600 -4.59 35.23 -0.38
C THR A 600 -4.46 34.46 -1.71
N ARG A 601 -4.05 33.18 -1.67
CA ARG A 601 -3.97 32.26 -2.82
C ARG A 601 -5.20 31.33 -2.98
N GLY A 602 -6.25 31.51 -2.18
CA GLY A 602 -7.50 30.73 -2.25
C GLY A 602 -7.87 30.00 -0.95
N LYS A 603 -9.05 29.35 -0.94
CA LYS A 603 -9.52 28.49 0.16
C LYS A 603 -8.81 27.12 0.09
N LEU A 604 -8.01 26.80 1.11
CA LEU A 604 -7.39 25.48 1.27
C LEU A 604 -8.40 24.54 1.94
N LYS A 605 -8.60 23.36 1.35
CA LYS A 605 -9.40 22.28 1.93
C LYS A 605 -8.76 21.81 3.25
N GLY A 606 -9.58 21.53 4.26
CA GLY A 606 -9.10 21.05 5.56
C GLY A 606 -8.36 19.72 5.47
N SER A 607 -7.38 19.53 6.36
CA SER A 607 -6.61 18.28 6.47
C SER A 607 -7.53 17.13 6.90
N GLU A 608 -7.58 16.05 6.10
CA GLU A 608 -8.36 14.86 6.45
C GLU A 608 -7.93 14.25 7.79
N GLN A 609 -6.63 14.30 8.09
CA GLN A 609 -6.09 13.84 9.38
C GLN A 609 -6.60 14.70 10.52
N GLY A 610 -6.57 16.03 10.34
CA GLY A 610 -7.08 16.97 11.33
C GLY A 610 -8.59 16.84 11.56
N MET A 611 -9.38 16.67 10.49
CA MET A 611 -10.83 16.44 10.60
C MET A 611 -11.15 15.14 11.35
N ALA A 612 -10.44 14.05 11.07
CA ALA A 612 -10.59 12.80 11.80
C ALA A 612 -10.27 12.96 13.31
N GLY A 613 -9.19 13.70 13.62
CA GLY A 613 -8.80 14.04 14.98
C GLY A 613 -9.84 14.89 15.73
N LEU A 614 -10.47 15.86 15.05
CA LEU A 614 -11.60 16.63 15.60
C LEU A 614 -12.83 15.74 15.84
N ARG A 615 -13.17 14.89 14.87
CA ARG A 615 -14.35 14.01 14.98
C ARG A 615 -14.24 13.04 16.15
N ILE A 616 -13.09 12.39 16.36
CA ILE A 616 -12.96 11.44 17.47
C ILE A 616 -13.08 12.12 18.84
N GLN A 617 -12.44 13.29 19.03
CA GLN A 617 -12.52 13.99 20.32
C GLN A 617 -13.90 14.62 20.56
N ASN A 618 -14.61 15.02 19.50
CA ASN A 618 -15.94 15.63 19.63
C ASN A 618 -17.03 14.57 19.87
N ASN A 619 -16.91 13.38 19.30
CA ASN A 619 -17.87 12.30 19.55
C ASN A 619 -17.72 11.64 20.93
N LEU A 620 -16.68 11.96 21.70
CA LEU A 620 -16.43 11.39 23.03
C LEU A 620 -16.36 12.49 24.11
N PRO A 621 -17.50 13.04 24.58
CA PRO A 621 -17.54 14.20 25.48
C PRO A 621 -16.75 14.04 26.77
N ARG A 622 -16.71 12.82 27.32
CA ARG A 622 -16.05 12.50 28.60
C ARG A 622 -14.60 12.01 28.44
N ALA A 623 -14.08 11.88 27.23
CA ALA A 623 -12.69 11.54 26.99
C ALA A 623 -11.73 12.55 27.63
N ARG A 624 -10.62 12.06 28.18
CA ARG A 624 -9.51 12.88 28.70
C ARG A 624 -8.56 13.18 27.55
N ILE A 625 -8.67 14.37 26.97
CA ILE A 625 -7.91 14.73 25.77
C ILE A 625 -6.56 15.33 26.15
N LEU A 626 -5.49 14.62 25.77
CA LEU A 626 -4.12 15.08 25.91
C LEU A 626 -3.57 15.45 24.53
N TYR A 627 -3.19 16.71 24.35
CA TYR A 627 -2.45 17.15 23.17
C TYR A 627 -0.96 17.18 23.52
N ALA A 628 -0.14 16.38 22.84
CA ALA A 628 1.30 16.36 23.07
C ALA A 628 2.04 16.80 21.79
N SER A 629 2.69 17.96 21.84
CA SER A 629 3.48 18.47 20.70
C SER A 629 4.41 19.61 21.14
N ALA A 630 5.70 19.51 20.84
CA ALA A 630 6.68 20.56 21.14
C ALA A 630 6.40 21.89 20.43
N THR A 631 5.66 21.85 19.30
CA THR A 631 5.42 22.99 18.40
C THR A 631 3.95 23.41 18.37
N GLY A 632 3.10 22.86 19.25
CA GLY A 632 1.67 23.11 19.13
C GLY A 632 1.22 24.51 19.53
N ALA A 633 2.02 25.24 20.29
CA ALA A 633 1.77 26.65 20.64
C ALA A 633 2.71 27.62 19.90
N SER A 634 3.42 27.18 18.86
CA SER A 634 4.32 28.06 18.08
C SER A 634 3.66 28.65 16.83
N ASP A 635 2.57 28.06 16.35
CA ASP A 635 1.79 28.53 15.21
C ASP A 635 0.29 28.49 15.55
N ILE A 636 -0.46 29.50 15.12
CA ILE A 636 -1.90 29.60 15.34
C ILE A 636 -2.68 28.45 14.71
N ALA A 637 -2.22 27.91 13.58
CA ALA A 637 -2.84 26.76 12.93
C ALA A 637 -2.84 25.52 13.83
N ASN A 638 -1.92 25.46 14.80
CA ASN A 638 -1.79 24.38 15.75
C ASN A 638 -2.71 24.51 16.99
N LEU A 639 -3.38 25.65 17.17
CA LEU A 639 -4.37 25.83 18.24
C LEU A 639 -5.82 25.63 17.76
N GLY A 640 -6.04 25.56 16.44
CA GLY A 640 -7.38 25.36 15.89
C GLY A 640 -8.02 24.02 16.24
N TYR A 641 -7.21 22.99 16.52
CA TYR A 641 -7.71 21.65 16.89
C TYR A 641 -7.84 21.44 18.41
N THR A 642 -7.46 22.42 19.23
CA THR A 642 -7.37 22.30 20.69
C THR A 642 -8.63 22.80 21.40
N ALA A 643 -9.82 22.47 20.87
CA ALA A 643 -11.10 22.92 21.41
C ALA A 643 -11.28 22.59 22.90
N ARG A 644 -10.70 21.48 23.36
CA ARG A 644 -10.77 21.05 24.76
C ARG A 644 -9.95 21.91 25.71
N LEU A 645 -9.14 22.85 25.23
CA LEU A 645 -8.45 23.79 26.10
C LEU A 645 -9.33 24.96 26.56
N GLY A 646 -10.53 25.13 26.01
CA GLY A 646 -11.41 26.25 26.40
C GLY A 646 -10.86 27.61 25.99
N LEU A 647 -10.17 27.67 24.84
CA LEU A 647 -9.64 28.92 24.27
C LEU A 647 -10.74 29.82 23.68
N TRP A 648 -11.92 29.26 23.41
CA TRP A 648 -13.09 29.96 22.91
C TRP A 648 -14.38 29.33 23.47
N GLY A 649 -15.48 30.07 23.40
CA GLY A 649 -16.79 29.67 23.90
C GLY A 649 -17.21 30.44 25.16
N PRO A 650 -18.20 29.94 25.92
CA PRO A 650 -18.71 30.60 27.11
C PRO A 650 -17.61 30.92 28.12
N GLU A 651 -17.71 32.07 28.77
CA GLU A 651 -16.76 32.55 29.79
C GLU A 651 -15.32 32.77 29.29
N THR A 652 -15.12 32.84 27.97
CA THR A 652 -13.83 33.18 27.35
C THR A 652 -13.88 34.55 26.67
N ALA A 653 -12.71 35.12 26.36
CA ALA A 653 -12.62 36.37 25.60
C ALA A 653 -13.05 36.22 24.12
N PHE A 654 -13.14 34.98 23.62
CA PHE A 654 -13.39 34.69 22.22
C PHE A 654 -14.68 33.86 22.08
N PRO A 655 -15.79 34.43 21.58
CA PRO A 655 -17.07 33.72 21.53
C PRO A 655 -17.06 32.52 20.58
N THR A 656 -16.24 32.56 19.51
CA THR A 656 -16.15 31.50 18.50
C THR A 656 -14.69 31.20 18.14
N HIS A 657 -14.47 30.02 17.56
CA HIS A 657 -13.18 29.60 17.01
C HIS A 657 -12.67 30.60 15.94
N GLU A 658 -13.53 31.09 15.05
CA GLU A 658 -13.14 32.04 13.99
C GLU A 658 -12.68 33.37 14.57
N ALA A 659 -13.32 33.85 15.65
CA ALA A 659 -12.93 35.07 16.34
C ALA A 659 -11.53 34.91 16.96
N PHE A 660 -11.30 33.80 17.67
CA PHE A 660 -9.99 33.46 18.22
C PHE A 660 -8.89 33.44 17.16
N ILE A 661 -9.10 32.71 16.05
CA ILE A 661 -8.09 32.62 14.99
C ILE A 661 -7.82 33.98 14.33
N THR A 662 -8.85 34.81 14.15
CA THR A 662 -8.71 36.13 13.52
C THR A 662 -7.88 37.07 14.39
N ASP A 663 -8.24 37.18 15.67
CA ASP A 663 -7.63 38.14 16.60
C ASP A 663 -6.19 37.76 16.96
N ILE A 664 -5.92 36.47 17.22
CA ILE A 664 -4.56 36.00 17.51
C ILE A 664 -3.67 36.12 16.27
N ARG A 665 -4.21 35.91 15.06
CA ARG A 665 -3.43 36.09 13.81
C ARG A 665 -3.07 37.56 13.60
N ALA A 666 -3.98 38.48 13.90
CA ALA A 666 -3.71 39.92 13.84
C ALA A 666 -2.64 40.35 14.85
N GLY A 667 -2.60 39.73 16.03
CA GLY A 667 -1.61 40.01 17.07
C GLY A 667 -0.23 39.35 16.89
N GLY A 668 -0.10 38.40 15.95
CA GLY A 668 1.16 37.74 15.63
C GLY A 668 1.79 36.96 16.80
N VAL A 669 3.13 36.92 16.85
CA VAL A 669 3.88 36.12 17.83
C VAL A 669 3.61 36.57 19.27
N ALA A 670 3.46 37.87 19.52
CA ALA A 670 3.20 38.39 20.87
C ALA A 670 1.85 37.92 21.44
N ALA A 671 0.81 37.85 20.59
CA ALA A 671 -0.48 37.30 21.00
C ALA A 671 -0.39 35.78 21.27
N MET A 672 0.40 35.05 20.48
CA MET A 672 0.64 33.62 20.70
C MET A 672 1.33 33.35 22.04
N GLU A 673 2.37 34.13 22.37
CA GLU A 673 3.04 34.05 23.67
C GLU A 673 2.08 34.34 24.83
N LEU A 674 1.17 35.30 24.67
CA LEU A 674 0.15 35.60 25.68
C LEU A 674 -0.79 34.41 25.90
N VAL A 675 -1.24 33.75 24.83
CA VAL A 675 -2.09 32.54 24.93
C VAL A 675 -1.36 31.41 25.65
N ALA A 676 -0.10 31.13 25.30
CA ALA A 676 0.70 30.11 25.97
C ALA A 676 0.89 30.39 27.47
N ARG A 677 1.12 31.66 27.81
CA ARG A 677 1.25 32.14 29.20
C ARG A 677 -0.06 32.01 29.97
N ASP A 678 -1.18 32.36 29.37
CA ASP A 678 -2.50 32.24 29.99
C ASP A 678 -2.86 30.76 30.23
N LEU A 679 -2.60 29.88 29.26
CA LEU A 679 -2.77 28.44 29.43
C LEU A 679 -1.89 27.89 30.58
N LYS A 680 -0.65 28.36 30.74
CA LYS A 680 0.20 28.01 31.89
C LYS A 680 -0.42 28.48 33.20
N ALA A 681 -0.90 29.72 33.27
CA ALA A 681 -1.55 30.28 34.46
C ALA A 681 -2.81 29.50 34.88
N GLN A 682 -3.54 28.94 33.90
CA GLN A 682 -4.71 28.09 34.12
C GLN A 682 -4.37 26.62 34.43
N GLY A 683 -3.08 26.24 34.38
CA GLY A 683 -2.60 24.87 34.58
C GLY A 683 -2.97 23.93 33.43
N LEU A 684 -3.11 24.47 32.22
CA LEU A 684 -3.51 23.75 31.00
C LEU A 684 -2.35 23.51 30.03
N TYR A 685 -1.18 24.12 30.27
CA TYR A 685 -0.02 24.03 29.39
C TYR A 685 1.30 24.02 30.17
N LEU A 686 2.19 23.09 29.80
CA LEU A 686 3.59 23.07 30.22
C LEU A 686 4.48 22.87 29.00
N ALA A 687 5.61 23.57 28.94
CA ALA A 687 6.57 23.43 27.84
C ALA A 687 8.00 23.64 28.32
N ARG A 688 8.80 22.58 28.24
CA ARG A 688 10.20 22.53 28.65
C ARG A 688 11.07 22.01 27.53
N ALA A 689 12.28 22.54 27.39
CA ALA A 689 13.27 22.06 26.44
C ALA A 689 14.50 21.52 27.17
N LEU A 690 15.33 20.73 26.49
CA LEU A 690 16.65 20.39 27.00
C LEU A 690 17.53 21.65 27.05
N SER A 691 18.36 21.75 28.08
CA SER A 691 19.39 22.79 28.16
C SER A 691 20.46 22.56 27.09
N PHE A 692 20.92 23.63 26.47
CA PHE A 692 22.12 23.63 25.62
C PHE A 692 23.42 23.77 26.43
N ALA A 693 23.36 23.71 27.76
CA ALA A 693 24.54 23.75 28.60
C ALA A 693 25.49 22.59 28.24
N GLY A 694 26.73 22.93 27.86
CA GLY A 694 27.73 21.96 27.40
C GLY A 694 27.62 21.58 25.92
N VAL A 695 26.73 22.22 25.15
CA VAL A 695 26.65 22.02 23.69
C VAL A 695 27.50 23.07 22.98
N GLU A 696 28.45 22.60 22.17
CA GLU A 696 29.25 23.43 21.27
C GLU A 696 28.79 23.24 19.82
N TYR A 697 28.81 24.32 19.03
CA TYR A 697 28.42 24.31 17.63
C TYR A 697 29.61 24.70 16.77
N ASP A 698 29.97 23.84 15.83
CA ASP A 698 30.98 24.12 14.81
C ASP A 698 30.45 23.77 13.41
N ILE A 699 30.80 24.58 12.41
CA ILE A 699 30.42 24.36 11.02
C ILE A 699 31.63 23.79 10.29
N LEU A 700 31.64 22.46 10.12
CA LEU A 700 32.66 21.79 9.31
C LEU A 700 32.44 22.05 7.81
N GLU A 701 33.17 23.01 7.26
CA GLU A 701 33.12 23.35 5.84
C GLU A 701 34.03 22.43 5.01
N HIS A 702 33.45 21.68 4.06
CA HIS A 702 34.21 20.96 3.04
C HIS A 702 34.43 21.87 1.82
N ARG A 703 35.70 22.21 1.54
CA ARG A 703 36.06 22.92 0.32
C ARG A 703 36.19 21.94 -0.84
N LEU A 704 35.36 22.14 -1.87
CA LEU A 704 35.43 21.33 -3.09
C LEU A 704 36.80 21.50 -3.76
N SER A 705 37.44 20.38 -4.08
CA SER A 705 38.62 20.33 -4.93
C SER A 705 38.25 20.59 -6.38
N ASP A 706 39.23 21.02 -7.19
CA ASP A 706 39.04 21.23 -8.64
C ASP A 706 38.49 19.98 -9.34
N ALA A 707 38.91 18.79 -8.92
CA ALA A 707 38.39 17.53 -9.45
C ALA A 707 36.92 17.31 -9.11
N GLN A 708 36.48 17.64 -7.88
CA GLN A 708 35.07 17.53 -7.48
C GLN A 708 34.21 18.57 -8.21
N VAL A 709 34.71 19.79 -8.43
CA VAL A 709 34.04 20.81 -9.23
C VAL A 709 33.82 20.31 -10.65
N GLN A 710 34.86 19.75 -11.29
CA GLN A 710 34.75 19.16 -12.63
C GLN A 710 33.71 18.03 -12.70
N ILE A 711 33.66 17.16 -11.69
CA ILE A 711 32.65 16.08 -11.60
C ILE A 711 31.25 16.67 -11.48
N TYR A 712 31.06 17.67 -10.62
CA TYR A 712 29.77 18.33 -10.44
C TYR A 712 29.29 18.97 -11.76
N ASP A 713 30.17 19.73 -12.41
CA ASP A 713 29.88 20.41 -13.67
C ASP A 713 29.54 19.40 -14.78
N ALA A 714 30.29 18.30 -14.90
CA ALA A 714 30.01 17.26 -15.88
C ALA A 714 28.61 16.63 -15.68
N TYR A 715 28.22 16.36 -14.43
CA TYR A 715 26.87 15.86 -14.14
C TYR A 715 25.80 16.94 -14.37
N ALA A 716 26.07 18.21 -14.04
CA ALA A 716 25.16 19.31 -14.32
C ALA A 716 24.91 19.48 -15.82
N GLU A 717 25.96 19.37 -16.65
CA GLU A 717 25.85 19.36 -18.10
C GLU A 717 25.03 18.17 -18.61
N ALA A 718 25.26 16.96 -18.08
CA ALA A 718 24.49 15.77 -18.44
C ALA A 718 23.00 15.91 -18.09
N TRP A 719 22.68 16.36 -16.88
CA TRP A 719 21.30 16.64 -16.47
C TRP A 719 20.67 17.76 -17.30
N ALA A 720 21.43 18.76 -17.72
CA ALA A 720 20.95 19.82 -18.62
C ALA A 720 20.57 19.26 -20.01
N ILE A 721 21.28 18.25 -20.52
CA ILE A 721 20.88 17.55 -21.75
C ILE A 721 19.53 16.88 -21.55
N ILE A 722 19.33 16.13 -20.46
CA ILE A 722 18.07 15.43 -20.20
C ILE A 722 16.94 16.44 -20.02
N HIS A 723 17.16 17.50 -19.24
CA HIS A 723 16.17 18.54 -18.98
C HIS A 723 15.74 19.27 -20.27
N ARG A 724 16.68 19.57 -21.17
CA ARG A 724 16.36 20.19 -22.48
C ARG A 724 15.50 19.30 -23.37
N ASN A 725 15.66 17.99 -23.25
CA ASN A 725 14.93 17.00 -24.05
C ASN A 725 13.73 16.38 -23.31
N LEU A 726 13.42 16.85 -22.09
CA LEU A 726 12.36 16.26 -21.26
C LEU A 726 11.00 16.37 -21.92
N GLU A 727 10.71 17.50 -22.57
CA GLU A 727 9.45 17.70 -23.27
C GLU A 727 9.31 16.76 -24.47
N ALA A 728 10.35 16.66 -25.31
CA ALA A 728 10.43 15.69 -26.39
C ALA A 728 10.35 14.23 -25.91
N ALA A 729 10.90 13.92 -24.73
CA ALA A 729 10.76 12.59 -24.14
C ALA A 729 9.34 12.32 -23.63
N LEU A 730 8.65 13.32 -23.09
CA LEU A 730 7.24 13.22 -22.66
C LEU A 730 6.29 13.07 -23.86
N GLU A 731 6.62 13.71 -24.99
CA GLU A 731 5.96 13.55 -26.28
C GLU A 731 6.17 12.13 -26.83
N ALA A 732 7.43 11.69 -26.94
CA ALA A 732 7.77 10.35 -27.45
C ALA A 732 7.18 9.21 -26.58
N THR A 733 7.03 9.43 -25.26
CA THR A 733 6.37 8.50 -24.32
C THR A 733 4.84 8.66 -24.25
N ARG A 734 4.26 9.55 -25.07
CA ARG A 734 2.82 9.80 -25.21
C ARG A 734 2.15 10.23 -23.90
N VAL A 735 2.90 10.92 -23.04
CA VAL A 735 2.37 11.64 -21.88
C VAL A 735 1.76 12.98 -22.31
N VAL A 736 2.32 13.56 -23.37
CA VAL A 736 1.81 14.71 -24.12
C VAL A 736 1.55 14.26 -25.56
N ASP A 737 0.45 14.71 -26.14
CA ASP A 737 0.10 14.45 -27.54
C ASP A 737 0.91 15.34 -28.49
N GLU A 738 1.59 14.74 -29.48
CA GLU A 738 2.50 15.43 -30.41
C GLU A 738 1.78 16.39 -31.38
N ASP A 739 0.51 16.14 -31.71
CA ASP A 739 -0.23 16.93 -32.70
C ASP A 739 -1.01 18.11 -32.08
N SER A 740 -1.49 17.96 -30.83
CA SER A 740 -2.30 18.98 -30.14
C SER A 740 -1.56 19.75 -29.04
N GLY A 741 -0.44 19.23 -28.52
CA GLY A 741 0.26 19.78 -27.35
C GLY A 741 -0.48 19.60 -26.02
N ASP A 742 -1.63 18.92 -26.04
CA ASP A 742 -2.43 18.62 -24.86
C ASP A 742 -1.92 17.35 -24.14
N THR A 743 -1.98 17.36 -22.82
CA THR A 743 -1.70 16.16 -22.02
C THR A 743 -2.83 15.14 -22.13
N LEU A 744 -2.54 13.94 -22.62
CA LEU A 744 -3.45 12.80 -22.60
C LEU A 744 -3.82 12.38 -21.16
N ASN A 745 -2.95 12.68 -20.18
CA ASN A 745 -3.23 12.55 -18.75
C ASN A 745 -2.42 13.57 -17.92
N ARG A 746 -3.08 14.62 -17.41
CA ARG A 746 -2.46 15.66 -16.58
C ARG A 746 -1.76 15.11 -15.33
N ASN A 747 -2.32 14.06 -14.73
CA ASN A 747 -1.73 13.42 -13.55
C ASN A 747 -0.45 12.65 -13.91
N ALA A 748 -0.40 12.02 -15.09
CA ALA A 748 0.80 11.32 -15.56
C ALA A 748 1.94 12.29 -15.88
N LYS A 749 1.65 13.44 -16.53
CA LYS A 749 2.65 14.51 -16.73
C LYS A 749 3.17 15.04 -15.40
N SER A 750 2.27 15.35 -14.46
CA SER A 750 2.66 15.80 -13.13
C SER A 750 3.50 14.77 -12.37
N ALA A 751 3.14 13.48 -12.45
CA ALA A 751 3.89 12.40 -11.83
C ALA A 751 5.28 12.23 -12.46
N ALA A 752 5.40 12.24 -13.79
CA ALA A 752 6.67 12.12 -14.49
C ALA A 752 7.61 13.30 -14.17
N LEU A 753 7.09 14.54 -14.17
CA LEU A 753 7.85 15.72 -13.77
C LEU A 753 8.29 15.64 -12.31
N SER A 754 7.39 15.21 -11.42
CA SER A 754 7.70 15.03 -10.00
C SER A 754 8.78 13.98 -9.76
N ILE A 755 8.70 12.85 -10.47
CA ILE A 755 9.73 11.78 -10.43
C ILE A 755 11.06 12.32 -10.95
N PHE A 756 11.07 12.98 -12.10
CA PHE A 756 12.28 13.54 -12.71
C PHE A 756 12.97 14.54 -11.77
N GLU A 757 12.23 15.56 -11.30
CA GLU A 757 12.77 16.58 -10.40
C GLU A 757 13.22 15.97 -9.06
N GLY A 758 12.42 15.04 -8.52
CA GLY A 758 12.78 14.31 -7.30
C GLY A 758 14.06 13.48 -7.46
N THR A 759 14.24 12.80 -8.59
CA THR A 759 15.44 12.01 -8.88
C THR A 759 16.66 12.91 -9.07
N LYS A 760 16.53 14.02 -9.80
CA LYS A 760 17.59 15.03 -9.95
C LYS A 760 18.03 15.57 -8.59
N GLN A 761 17.08 15.96 -7.73
CA GLN A 761 17.38 16.48 -6.40
C GLN A 761 18.11 15.45 -5.53
N ARG A 762 17.63 14.19 -5.51
CA ARG A 762 18.28 13.08 -4.78
C ARG A 762 19.70 12.81 -5.29
N PHE A 763 19.87 12.79 -6.61
CA PHE A 763 21.17 12.59 -7.25
C PHE A 763 22.21 13.61 -6.76
N PHE A 764 21.89 14.92 -6.85
CA PHE A 764 22.82 15.96 -6.42
C PHE A 764 23.01 16.00 -4.90
N ALA A 765 21.98 15.71 -4.11
CA ALA A 765 22.12 15.58 -2.67
C ALA A 765 23.13 14.48 -2.30
N GLN A 766 23.05 13.33 -2.96
CA GLN A 766 23.97 12.22 -2.74
C GLN A 766 25.39 12.52 -3.25
N LEU A 767 25.52 13.16 -4.42
CA LEU A 767 26.81 13.60 -4.94
C LEU A 767 27.50 14.58 -3.99
N LEU A 768 26.78 15.56 -3.47
CA LEU A 768 27.33 16.52 -2.51
C LEU A 768 27.63 15.88 -1.16
N LEU A 769 26.84 14.88 -0.74
CA LEU A 769 27.13 14.11 0.46
C LEU A 769 28.44 13.32 0.32
N SER A 770 28.63 12.63 -0.81
CA SER A 770 29.87 11.86 -1.05
C SER A 770 31.09 12.77 -1.15
N MET A 771 30.96 13.95 -1.76
CA MET A 771 32.03 14.95 -1.79
C MET A 771 32.46 15.43 -0.41
N LYS A 772 31.56 15.44 0.60
CA LYS A 772 31.88 15.88 1.97
C LYS A 772 32.62 14.82 2.81
N LEU A 773 32.54 13.54 2.44
CA LEU A 773 33.12 12.44 3.22
C LEU A 773 34.62 12.60 3.52
N PRO A 774 35.48 13.09 2.61
CA PRO A 774 36.90 13.30 2.90
C PRO A 774 37.19 14.32 4.00
N SER A 775 36.27 15.23 4.31
CA SER A 775 36.40 16.12 5.47
C SER A 775 35.68 15.58 6.70
N LEU A 776 34.52 14.93 6.50
CA LEU A 776 33.72 14.39 7.61
C LEU A 776 34.41 13.20 8.30
N ILE A 777 34.93 12.23 7.54
CA ILE A 777 35.51 11.00 8.10
C ILE A 777 36.70 11.31 9.02
N PRO A 778 37.70 12.12 8.63
CA PRO A 778 38.80 12.46 9.53
C PRO A 778 38.33 13.19 10.80
N ALA A 779 37.35 14.09 10.69
CA ALA A 779 36.79 14.77 11.86
C ALA A 779 36.08 13.79 12.81
N MET A 780 35.39 12.79 12.27
CA MET A 780 34.81 11.72 13.08
C MET A 780 35.87 10.84 13.75
N GLU A 781 36.94 10.49 13.03
CA GLU A 781 38.07 9.71 13.56
C GLU A 781 38.79 10.44 14.69
N GLU A 782 38.97 11.76 14.57
CA GLU A 782 39.55 12.61 15.62
C GLU A 782 38.69 12.58 16.89
N VAL A 783 37.37 12.82 16.77
CA VAL A 783 36.44 12.79 17.91
C VAL A 783 36.37 11.40 18.55
N LEU A 784 36.38 10.33 17.75
CA LEU A 784 36.43 8.95 18.27
C LEU A 784 37.75 8.68 19.02
N GLY A 785 38.86 9.30 18.60
CA GLY A 785 40.15 9.23 19.27
C GLY A 785 40.17 9.87 20.67
N GLU A 786 39.23 10.77 20.95
CA GLU A 786 39.04 11.42 22.25
C GLU A 786 38.09 10.66 23.20
N GLU A 787 37.79 9.39 22.90
CA GLU A 787 36.81 8.55 23.63
C GLU A 787 35.37 9.11 23.60
N ASN A 788 35.07 10.02 22.66
CA ASN A 788 33.71 10.52 22.43
C ASN A 788 32.94 9.60 21.46
N SER A 789 31.61 9.60 21.57
CA SER A 789 30.72 8.92 20.62
C SER A 789 30.32 9.86 19.50
N VAL A 790 30.35 9.37 18.26
CA VAL A 790 29.89 10.12 17.09
C VAL A 790 28.50 9.65 16.67
N VAL A 791 27.57 10.61 16.54
CA VAL A 791 26.23 10.37 15.99
C VAL A 791 26.09 11.15 14.68
N VAL A 792 25.83 10.44 13.59
CA VAL A 792 25.65 11.04 12.26
C VAL A 792 24.17 11.02 11.90
N GLN A 793 23.60 12.18 11.63
CA GLN A 793 22.25 12.31 11.08
C GLN A 793 22.32 12.75 9.61
N LEU A 794 21.74 11.93 8.73
CA LEU A 794 21.60 12.24 7.31
C LEU A 794 20.16 12.69 7.03
N VAL A 795 19.99 13.84 6.36
CA VAL A 795 18.66 14.42 6.08
C VAL A 795 17.84 13.58 5.08
N SER A 796 18.48 12.74 4.27
CA SER A 796 17.83 11.74 3.43
C SER A 796 18.31 10.35 3.85
N THR A 797 17.51 9.62 4.62
CA THR A 797 18.00 8.37 5.22
C THR A 797 18.13 7.23 4.21
N SER A 798 17.59 7.33 2.99
CA SER A 798 17.49 6.20 2.06
C SER A 798 17.01 4.91 2.75
N GLU A 799 16.34 5.04 3.89
CA GLU A 799 16.12 3.95 4.84
C GLU A 799 15.04 3.03 4.31
N ALA A 800 14.01 3.60 3.69
CA ALA A 800 13.04 2.85 2.90
C ALA A 800 13.69 2.09 1.71
N MET A 801 14.80 2.59 1.15
CA MET A 801 15.54 1.91 0.09
C MET A 801 16.43 0.82 0.67
N LEU A 802 17.13 1.10 1.77
CA LEU A 802 17.92 0.12 2.51
C LEU A 802 17.01 -1.01 3.02
N ASP A 803 15.86 -0.71 3.60
CA ASP A 803 14.84 -1.67 4.04
C ASP A 803 14.31 -2.50 2.88
N ARG A 804 14.01 -1.87 1.73
CA ARG A 804 13.59 -2.60 0.53
C ARG A 804 14.69 -3.53 0.03
N ARG A 805 15.92 -3.04 -0.03
CA ARG A 805 17.09 -3.85 -0.41
C ARG A 805 17.29 -4.99 0.57
N LEU A 806 17.34 -4.72 1.87
CA LEU A 806 17.45 -5.71 2.93
C LEU A 806 16.32 -6.74 2.91
N ALA A 807 15.10 -6.36 2.50
CA ALA A 807 13.98 -7.28 2.32
C ALA A 807 14.13 -8.17 1.07
N ASP A 808 14.81 -7.67 0.04
CA ASP A 808 15.09 -8.38 -1.21
C ASP A 808 16.37 -9.25 -1.14
N LEU A 809 17.22 -9.09 -0.12
CA LEU A 809 18.42 -9.90 0.10
C LEU A 809 18.08 -11.32 0.61
N SER A 810 18.75 -12.32 0.06
CA SER A 810 18.79 -13.69 0.60
C SER A 810 19.58 -13.78 1.91
N ASP A 811 19.45 -14.90 2.64
CA ASP A 811 20.17 -15.14 3.90
C ASP A 811 21.70 -15.07 3.70
N ASP A 812 22.21 -15.57 2.56
CA ASP A 812 23.63 -15.53 2.22
C ASP A 812 24.12 -14.10 1.89
N GLU A 813 23.30 -13.30 1.20
CA GLU A 813 23.62 -11.89 0.89
C GLU A 813 23.55 -10.99 2.14
N ARG A 814 22.67 -11.33 3.08
CA ARG A 814 22.61 -10.65 4.39
C ARG A 814 23.84 -10.94 5.26
N GLU A 815 24.47 -12.10 5.11
CA GLU A 815 25.69 -12.45 5.85
C GLU A 815 26.93 -11.71 5.29
N ALA A 816 26.96 -11.46 3.97
CA ALA A 816 28.05 -10.72 3.31
C ALA A 816 27.89 -9.18 3.36
N LEU A 817 26.65 -8.68 3.39
CA LEU A 817 26.29 -7.25 3.53
C LEU A 817 27.05 -6.30 2.58
N ASP A 818 27.06 -6.62 1.28
CA ASP A 818 27.56 -5.72 0.23
C ASP A 818 26.38 -5.06 -0.52
N ILE A 819 26.00 -3.86 -0.08
CA ILE A 819 24.86 -3.10 -0.61
C ILE A 819 25.39 -1.83 -1.30
N ASP A 820 25.26 -1.74 -2.62
CA ASP A 820 25.61 -0.55 -3.39
C ASP A 820 24.48 0.49 -3.29
N LEU A 821 24.62 1.50 -2.44
CA LEU A 821 23.61 2.56 -2.32
C LEU A 821 23.84 3.72 -3.32
N SER A 822 24.72 3.57 -4.32
CA SER A 822 25.12 4.66 -5.20
C SER A 822 23.97 5.19 -6.08
N PRO A 823 24.11 6.41 -6.65
CA PRO A 823 23.12 6.95 -7.59
C PRO A 823 22.84 6.05 -8.79
N ARG A 824 23.69 5.05 -9.07
CA ARG A 824 23.48 4.06 -10.13
C ARG A 824 22.24 3.19 -9.88
N GLU A 825 21.91 2.93 -8.62
CA GLU A 825 20.71 2.16 -8.28
C GLU A 825 19.42 2.99 -8.29
N TYR A 826 19.53 4.33 -8.41
CA TYR A 826 18.39 5.24 -8.47
C TYR A 826 17.81 5.41 -9.88
N VAL A 827 18.54 5.02 -10.94
CA VAL A 827 18.23 5.31 -12.35
C VAL A 827 17.66 4.10 -13.07
#